data_AF-A0A1H9NWK4-F1
#
_entry.id   AF-A0A1H9NWK4-F1
#
_cell.length_a   1.000
_cell.length_b   1.000
_cell.length_c   1.000
_cell.angle_alpha   90.00
_cell.angle_beta   90.00
_cell.angle_gamma   90.00
#
_symmetry.space_group_name_H-M   'P 1'
#
loop_
_entity.id
_entity.type
_entity.pdbx_description
1 polymer ?
#
loop_
_entity_poly.entity_id
_entity_poly.type
_entity_poly.pdbx_seq_one_letter_code
_entity_poly.pdbx_strand_id
1 'polypeptide(L)'
;MGGGGMDRVRVGVVGGGSVKGGGRKEGRLPRLVPGEALGLQGLVGNAAVSRMVVQRSGEKKPLAEVLVGTDASLLREHRPFAGISLEQGRKICRLVLDHSFLWVGREEEITLESAWRALGSYRDALTEQDWVLWKECADHGAEVKYIPWMNDLRSGFGDRVRERAAGNVEANTRAIEAEAKRLGIGLNGEPVAGNDAAIEEQKRLARQIKDAQTRLAELRRLNVGYGPPQAGAQRDGDSSPIGGSPVPVPKPLVTFDPQNPPTTRSVPDPDPALGIANYETVLAVHTELTQTSARILNKNPALYALAARGGTDPLLQQDTNAARNALTAALKDVLSNAAKTKSDIQSRALDFADMTPVHRQVLAADPAYQQLFSQKLAADSVQEHAEDAAAGSKLVGLVTLALIVAVEVGTAGAATPIVAVISLASSAGTAAASWNEWAKLETAAKSTVSDQNSIVTQEQADDAMLGALVATAAALLDVYGLGKAMRASTQAVKALESRVADAVALKGIARGATVGAKEAIERSVTSLGPAATVRNVGSWQKIVAAVGPESAAMGKLVAWRDGVFRSAEEIAMKATGASREDLARAALATASGIEQVAAGEALDAVIEIIGGEDAGKDGHVGVGGKEAQLSIESVAARVPKVAARSVQRAVEVVNVPMSELKLATMSSAEFEHIIRYGVASGYFAAYGLPRMTVIDAKLHGGGHGYDGLGVSKQGDLIKLYNLECKHVAGDSSHVPSLGATAFGTQGGLRWSDAKAATLLSADNPFAEDTYDALQKAVKRRLGPGIPFSDHALQESLGGALRQAEFHLFLPAWAQTEHIVAQMRGLARSGVKVGTLFRIAPRKR
;
A
#
# COMPACT_ATOMS: atom_id res chain seq x y z
N MET A 1 50.56 -29.92 -15.01
CA MET A 1 50.89 -30.97 -14.02
C MET A 1 49.59 -31.38 -13.38
N GLY A 2 49.26 -32.67 -13.45
CA GLY A 2 47.90 -33.16 -13.24
C GLY A 2 47.64 -33.80 -11.88
N GLY A 3 46.45 -34.37 -11.78
CA GLY A 3 46.14 -35.47 -10.87
C GLY A 3 45.25 -35.09 -9.68
N GLY A 4 44.03 -35.63 -9.65
CA GLY A 4 43.20 -35.66 -8.44
C GLY A 4 41.72 -35.69 -8.71
N GLY A 5 41.18 -36.85 -9.09
CA GLY A 5 39.73 -37.08 -9.22
C GLY A 5 39.09 -37.59 -7.93
N MET A 6 37.75 -37.58 -7.90
CA MET A 6 36.92 -38.65 -7.31
C MET A 6 35.43 -38.48 -7.66
N ASP A 7 34.95 -39.48 -8.41
CA ASP A 7 33.70 -40.24 -8.33
C ASP A 7 32.32 -39.57 -8.20
N ARG A 8 31.55 -39.75 -9.29
CA ARG A 8 30.08 -39.81 -9.30
C ARG A 8 29.63 -41.27 -9.35
N VAL A 9 28.83 -41.69 -8.38
CA VAL A 9 28.12 -42.98 -8.39
C VAL A 9 26.71 -42.77 -8.95
N ARG A 10 26.43 -43.41 -10.10
CA ARG A 10 25.06 -43.74 -10.57
C ARG A 10 24.88 -45.24 -10.36
N VAL A 11 23.81 -45.65 -9.68
CA VAL A 11 23.38 -47.05 -9.64
C VAL A 11 22.16 -47.21 -10.56
N GLY A 12 22.33 -48.07 -11.57
CA GLY A 12 21.28 -48.52 -12.47
C GLY A 12 20.52 -49.73 -11.91
N VAL A 13 19.29 -49.88 -12.39
CA VAL A 13 18.36 -50.98 -12.08
C VAL A 13 18.45 -52.03 -13.18
N VAL A 14 18.69 -53.30 -12.82
CA VAL A 14 18.41 -54.47 -13.68
C VAL A 14 17.99 -55.69 -12.82
N GLY A 15 16.88 -56.33 -13.25
CA GLY A 15 16.49 -57.77 -13.19
C GLY A 15 16.75 -58.59 -11.92
N GLY A 16 15.96 -59.59 -11.53
CA GLY A 16 15.00 -60.46 -12.19
C GLY A 16 15.06 -61.81 -11.45
N GLY A 17 13.94 -62.50 -11.22
CA GLY A 17 13.98 -63.77 -10.48
C GLY A 17 12.63 -64.46 -10.32
N SER A 18 12.45 -65.57 -11.03
CA SER A 18 11.31 -66.49 -11.00
C SER A 18 11.64 -67.70 -10.12
N VAL A 19 10.68 -68.19 -9.30
CA VAL A 19 10.73 -69.55 -8.74
C VAL A 19 9.32 -70.15 -8.65
N LYS A 20 9.21 -71.40 -9.12
CA LYS A 20 8.04 -72.30 -9.11
C LYS A 20 7.94 -73.14 -7.81
N GLY A 21 6.71 -73.41 -7.37
CA GLY A 21 6.13 -74.77 -7.30
C GLY A 21 6.25 -75.65 -6.04
N GLY A 22 5.11 -76.22 -5.62
CA GLY A 22 4.96 -77.46 -4.81
C GLY A 22 4.26 -77.24 -3.45
N GLY A 23 3.28 -78.01 -2.96
CA GLY A 23 2.58 -79.21 -3.39
C GLY A 23 1.54 -79.59 -2.29
N ARG A 24 0.39 -80.15 -2.67
CA ARG A 24 -0.69 -80.62 -1.76
C ARG A 24 -0.31 -81.93 -1.07
N LYS A 25 -0.68 -82.09 0.21
CA LYS A 25 -0.98 -83.41 0.81
C LYS A 25 -2.22 -83.34 1.70
N GLU A 26 -3.15 -84.23 1.42
CA GLU A 26 -4.33 -84.57 2.22
C GLU A 26 -3.91 -85.42 3.43
N GLY A 27 -4.61 -85.25 4.57
CA GLY A 27 -4.44 -86.04 5.77
C GLY A 27 -5.76 -86.20 6.53
N ARG A 28 -6.11 -87.45 6.84
CA ARG A 28 -7.36 -87.97 7.42
C ARG A 28 -7.73 -87.38 8.80
N LEU A 29 -9.04 -87.29 9.05
CA LEU A 29 -9.66 -87.09 10.37
C LEU A 29 -9.73 -88.39 11.18
N PRO A 30 -9.46 -88.38 12.50
CA PRO A 30 -9.88 -89.44 13.41
C PRO A 30 -11.25 -89.14 14.04
N ARG A 31 -12.05 -90.21 14.23
CA ARG A 31 -13.34 -90.23 14.93
C ARG A 31 -13.14 -90.02 16.44
N LEU A 32 -13.96 -89.15 17.03
CA LEU A 32 -14.11 -88.96 18.48
C LEU A 32 -15.07 -89.98 19.09
N VAL A 33 -14.76 -90.43 20.31
CA VAL A 33 -15.58 -91.34 21.14
C VAL A 33 -16.34 -90.51 22.20
N PRO A 34 -17.58 -90.84 22.59
CA PRO A 34 -18.38 -90.00 23.48
C PRO A 34 -17.99 -90.24 24.94
N GLY A 35 -17.17 -89.34 25.49
CA GLY A 35 -16.78 -89.37 26.91
C GLY A 35 -16.21 -88.05 27.45
N GLU A 36 -15.79 -87.13 26.59
CA GLU A 36 -15.11 -85.88 27.00
C GLU A 36 -16.03 -84.63 27.01
N ALA A 37 -17.36 -84.82 26.91
CA ALA A 37 -18.29 -83.70 26.76
C ALA A 37 -18.64 -82.95 28.06
N LEU A 38 -18.23 -83.42 29.24
CA LEU A 38 -18.55 -82.76 30.52
C LEU A 38 -17.41 -81.94 31.14
N GLY A 39 -16.19 -82.03 30.60
CA GLY A 39 -15.05 -81.18 31.00
C GLY A 39 -14.92 -79.86 30.22
N LEU A 40 -15.66 -79.71 29.11
CA LEU A 40 -15.52 -78.57 28.18
C LEU A 40 -16.46 -77.39 28.46
N GLN A 41 -17.51 -77.54 29.28
CA GLN A 41 -18.41 -76.42 29.59
C GLN A 41 -17.81 -75.40 30.59
N GLY A 42 -16.84 -75.79 31.42
CA GLY A 42 -16.13 -74.88 32.33
C GLY A 42 -14.97 -74.11 31.67
N LEU A 43 -14.36 -74.66 30.62
CA LEU A 43 -13.21 -74.06 29.93
C LEU A 43 -13.63 -73.20 28.72
N VAL A 44 -14.74 -73.52 28.04
CA VAL A 44 -15.23 -72.71 26.92
C VAL A 44 -15.97 -71.45 27.40
N GLY A 45 -16.62 -71.49 28.57
CA GLY A 45 -17.26 -70.31 29.16
C GLY A 45 -16.27 -69.19 29.52
N ASN A 46 -15.17 -69.52 30.19
CA ASN A 46 -14.15 -68.53 30.55
C ASN A 46 -13.24 -68.14 29.38
N ALA A 47 -13.00 -69.02 28.41
CA ALA A 47 -12.27 -68.66 27.19
C ALA A 47 -13.10 -67.79 26.22
N ALA A 48 -14.42 -67.98 26.16
CA ALA A 48 -15.31 -67.15 25.35
C ALA A 48 -15.57 -65.77 25.98
N VAL A 49 -15.70 -65.68 27.31
CA VAL A 49 -15.79 -64.39 28.01
C VAL A 49 -14.44 -63.67 28.01
N SER A 50 -13.30 -64.37 28.13
CA SER A 50 -11.98 -63.75 27.95
C SER A 50 -11.72 -63.32 26.50
N ARG A 51 -12.29 -63.97 25.49
CA ARG A 51 -12.19 -63.52 24.07
C ARG A 51 -13.22 -62.46 23.68
N MET A 52 -14.31 -62.29 24.43
CA MET A 52 -15.25 -61.18 24.24
C MET A 52 -14.88 -59.93 25.07
N VAL A 53 -14.13 -60.09 26.15
CA VAL A 53 -13.65 -58.98 27.01
C VAL A 53 -12.18 -58.60 26.72
N VAL A 54 -11.44 -59.38 25.93
CA VAL A 54 -10.30 -58.86 25.14
C VAL A 54 -10.86 -58.04 23.98
N GLN A 55 -11.42 -56.90 24.37
CA GLN A 55 -11.27 -55.59 23.75
C GLN A 55 -10.94 -55.59 22.26
N ARG A 56 -11.91 -55.13 21.48
CA ARG A 56 -11.66 -54.32 20.27
C ARG A 56 -10.94 -53.00 20.66
N SER A 57 -9.77 -53.08 21.29
CA SER A 57 -8.90 -51.92 21.60
C SER A 57 -7.92 -51.62 20.47
N GLY A 58 -8.19 -52.08 19.24
CA GLY A 58 -7.18 -52.12 18.18
C GLY A 58 -7.48 -51.29 16.94
N GLU A 59 -8.64 -50.66 16.83
CA GLU A 59 -8.93 -49.84 15.65
C GLU A 59 -8.62 -48.38 15.96
N LYS A 60 -7.43 -47.95 15.51
CA LYS A 60 -6.98 -46.56 15.56
C LYS A 60 -8.04 -45.69 14.89
N LYS A 61 -8.69 -44.83 15.67
CA LYS A 61 -9.70 -43.90 15.16
C LYS A 61 -9.07 -43.03 14.05
N PRO A 62 -9.77 -42.72 12.95
CA PRO A 62 -9.26 -41.77 11.97
C PRO A 62 -8.98 -40.41 12.61
N LEU A 63 -7.93 -39.70 12.17
CA LEU A 63 -7.55 -38.39 12.74
C LEU A 63 -8.73 -37.39 12.70
N ALA A 64 -9.54 -37.42 11.63
CA ALA A 64 -10.72 -36.57 11.52
C ALA A 64 -11.73 -36.81 12.64
N GLU A 65 -11.88 -38.05 13.12
CA GLU A 65 -12.75 -38.38 14.26
C GLU A 65 -12.14 -37.89 15.58
N VAL A 66 -10.82 -38.07 15.75
CA VAL A 66 -10.09 -37.59 16.93
C VAL A 66 -10.21 -36.07 17.08
N LEU A 67 -10.14 -35.31 15.98
CA LEU A 67 -10.25 -33.84 15.98
C LEU A 67 -11.65 -33.29 16.26
N VAL A 68 -12.68 -34.14 16.25
CA VAL A 68 -14.05 -33.76 16.67
C VAL A 68 -14.24 -34.02 18.17
N GLY A 69 -13.43 -34.91 18.76
CA GLY A 69 -13.46 -35.21 20.18
C GLY A 69 -12.74 -34.16 21.04
N THR A 70 -12.88 -34.32 22.35
CA THR A 70 -12.19 -33.52 23.37
C THR A 70 -11.07 -34.31 24.03
N ASP A 71 -10.52 -35.38 23.45
CA ASP A 71 -9.47 -36.17 24.10
C ASP A 71 -8.14 -36.00 23.37
N ALA A 72 -7.30 -35.10 23.88
CA ALA A 72 -5.98 -34.82 23.32
C ALA A 72 -5.03 -36.03 23.40
N SER A 73 -5.26 -36.99 24.30
CA SER A 73 -4.37 -38.16 24.46
C SER A 73 -4.38 -39.07 23.24
N LEU A 74 -5.49 -39.11 22.50
CA LEU A 74 -5.65 -39.89 21.27
C LEU A 74 -4.80 -39.36 20.10
N LEU A 75 -4.37 -38.10 20.15
CA LEU A 75 -3.50 -37.51 19.12
C LEU A 75 -2.12 -38.18 19.06
N ARG A 76 -1.67 -38.79 20.16
CA ARG A 76 -0.34 -39.40 20.27
C ARG A 76 -0.13 -40.50 19.24
N GLU A 77 -1.18 -41.26 18.92
CA GLU A 77 -1.15 -42.35 17.94
C GLU A 77 -1.00 -41.85 16.50
N HIS A 78 -1.31 -40.58 16.22
CA HIS A 78 -1.30 -40.00 14.88
C HIS A 78 -0.02 -39.25 14.52
N ARG A 79 0.96 -39.20 15.43
CA ARG A 79 2.27 -38.58 15.18
C ARG A 79 3.15 -39.49 14.32
N PRO A 80 3.98 -38.95 13.40
CA PRO A 80 3.97 -37.56 12.94
C PRO A 80 2.75 -37.27 12.07
N PHE A 81 2.27 -36.02 12.09
CA PHE A 81 1.04 -35.61 11.39
C PHE A 81 1.27 -35.34 9.89
N ALA A 82 1.69 -36.36 9.14
CA ALA A 82 1.92 -36.22 7.70
C ALA A 82 0.62 -35.91 6.93
N GLY A 83 0.66 -34.91 6.04
CA GLY A 83 -0.45 -34.60 5.12
C GLY A 83 -1.67 -33.94 5.76
N ILE A 84 -1.58 -33.44 7.00
CA ILE A 84 -2.67 -32.66 7.59
C ILE A 84 -2.86 -31.32 6.87
N SER A 85 -4.09 -30.81 6.86
CA SER A 85 -4.38 -29.43 6.44
C SER A 85 -3.97 -28.41 7.51
N LEU A 86 -3.82 -27.14 7.10
CA LEU A 86 -3.57 -26.02 8.00
C LEU A 86 -4.62 -25.94 9.13
N GLU A 87 -5.91 -26.14 8.81
CA GLU A 87 -6.99 -26.12 9.81
C GLU A 87 -6.86 -27.27 10.82
N GLN A 88 -6.52 -28.48 10.35
CA GLN A 88 -6.29 -29.62 11.23
C GLN A 88 -5.10 -29.38 12.16
N GLY A 89 -4.01 -28.78 11.67
CA GLY A 89 -2.87 -28.41 12.52
C GLY A 89 -3.25 -27.43 13.62
N ARG A 90 -4.02 -26.38 13.30
CA ARG A 90 -4.57 -25.44 14.29
C ARG A 90 -5.45 -26.15 15.34
N LYS A 91 -6.32 -27.06 14.90
CA LYS A 91 -7.20 -27.83 15.79
C LYS A 91 -6.41 -28.74 16.73
N ILE A 92 -5.35 -29.40 16.24
CA ILE A 92 -4.45 -30.22 17.06
C ILE A 92 -3.84 -29.36 18.18
N CYS A 93 -3.28 -28.19 17.83
CA CYS A 93 -2.67 -27.31 18.82
C CYS A 93 -3.67 -26.84 19.88
N ARG A 94 -4.85 -26.36 19.45
CA ARG A 94 -5.90 -25.92 20.39
C ARG A 94 -6.39 -27.04 21.28
N LEU A 95 -6.63 -28.24 20.74
CA LEU A 95 -7.07 -29.38 21.53
C LEU A 95 -6.07 -29.73 22.64
N VAL A 96 -4.76 -29.62 22.38
CA VAL A 96 -3.73 -29.87 23.38
C VAL A 96 -3.67 -28.74 24.43
N LEU A 97 -3.78 -27.47 24.00
CA LEU A 97 -3.79 -26.30 24.89
C LEU A 97 -5.03 -26.26 25.79
N ASP A 98 -6.22 -26.58 25.27
CA ASP A 98 -7.47 -26.61 26.04
C ASP A 98 -7.43 -27.61 27.21
N HIS A 99 -6.57 -28.63 27.13
CA HIS A 99 -6.36 -29.64 28.18
C HIS A 99 -5.25 -29.29 29.16
N SER A 100 -4.51 -28.19 28.92
CA SER A 100 -3.31 -27.83 29.66
C SER A 100 -3.53 -26.48 30.35
N PHE A 101 -3.73 -26.47 31.67
CA PHE A 101 -4.11 -25.25 32.39
C PHE A 101 -2.97 -24.24 32.57
N LEU A 102 -1.71 -24.70 32.65
CA LEU A 102 -0.53 -23.85 32.86
C LEU A 102 0.70 -24.33 32.10
N TRP A 103 0.85 -25.64 31.92
CA TRP A 103 2.02 -26.25 31.29
C TRP A 103 1.63 -27.52 30.55
N VAL A 104 2.21 -27.76 29.37
CA VAL A 104 2.00 -29.01 28.63
C VAL A 104 2.96 -30.10 29.11
N GLY A 105 2.44 -31.30 29.37
CA GLY A 105 3.31 -32.43 29.68
C GLY A 105 4.22 -32.78 28.49
N ARG A 106 5.27 -33.58 28.74
CA ARG A 106 6.24 -33.99 27.71
C ARG A 106 5.58 -34.57 26.45
N GLU A 107 4.51 -35.34 26.61
CA GLU A 107 3.82 -35.96 25.48
C GLU A 107 2.99 -34.95 24.68
N GLU A 108 2.36 -34.00 25.37
CA GLU A 108 1.62 -32.89 24.80
C GLU A 108 2.56 -31.95 24.03
N GLU A 109 3.73 -31.63 24.60
CA GLU A 109 4.80 -30.88 23.95
C GLU A 109 5.24 -31.54 22.63
N ILE A 110 5.60 -32.83 22.65
CA ILE A 110 5.97 -33.57 21.43
C ILE A 110 4.83 -33.53 20.39
N THR A 111 3.58 -33.50 20.85
CA THR A 111 2.40 -33.39 19.99
C THR A 111 2.30 -32.01 19.34
N LEU A 112 2.46 -30.93 20.11
CA LEU A 112 2.51 -29.56 19.61
C LEU A 112 3.65 -29.37 18.61
N GLU A 113 4.85 -29.84 18.95
CA GLU A 113 5.99 -29.78 18.03
C GLU A 113 5.73 -30.56 16.74
N SER A 114 5.15 -31.77 16.84
CA SER A 114 4.83 -32.57 15.66
C SER A 114 3.81 -31.88 14.75
N ALA A 115 2.84 -31.17 15.34
CA ALA A 115 1.88 -30.37 14.58
C ALA A 115 2.57 -29.20 13.87
N TRP A 116 3.41 -28.44 14.57
CA TRP A 116 4.18 -27.34 13.99
C TRP A 116 5.19 -27.80 12.92
N ARG A 117 5.79 -28.99 13.06
CA ARG A 117 6.61 -29.62 12.00
C ARG A 117 5.78 -29.83 10.72
N ALA A 118 4.57 -30.35 10.84
CA ALA A 118 3.68 -30.58 9.69
C ALA A 118 3.20 -29.27 9.04
N LEU A 119 2.98 -28.23 9.85
CA LEU A 119 2.58 -26.90 9.38
C LEU A 119 3.64 -26.17 8.54
N GLY A 120 4.89 -26.64 8.54
CA GLY A 120 5.97 -26.05 7.73
C GLY A 120 5.68 -26.02 6.23
N SER A 121 4.86 -26.95 5.73
CA SER A 121 4.41 -26.96 4.32
C SER A 121 3.42 -25.83 3.98
N TYR A 122 2.87 -25.16 4.98
CA TYR A 122 1.93 -24.04 4.87
C TYR A 122 2.52 -22.72 5.38
N ARG A 123 3.84 -22.62 5.55
CA ARG A 123 4.50 -21.45 6.15
C ARG A 123 4.07 -20.12 5.52
N ASP A 124 3.85 -20.08 4.21
CA ASP A 124 3.48 -18.87 3.47
C ASP A 124 1.99 -18.49 3.63
N ALA A 125 1.18 -19.39 4.21
CA ALA A 125 -0.24 -19.20 4.50
C ALA A 125 -0.52 -18.92 5.99
N LEU A 126 0.52 -18.86 6.83
CA LEU A 126 0.39 -18.56 8.26
C LEU A 126 0.08 -17.07 8.47
N THR A 127 -0.85 -16.83 9.39
CA THR A 127 -1.46 -15.53 9.68
C THR A 127 -1.08 -15.02 11.06
N GLU A 128 -1.59 -13.85 11.45
CA GLU A 128 -1.46 -13.33 12.82
C GLU A 128 -2.00 -14.29 13.88
N GLN A 129 -3.10 -14.99 13.59
CA GLN A 129 -3.71 -15.92 14.54
C GLN A 129 -2.81 -17.13 14.78
N ASP A 130 -2.06 -17.56 13.77
CA ASP A 130 -1.08 -18.65 13.91
C ASP A 130 0.10 -18.22 14.77
N TRP A 131 0.52 -16.95 14.68
CA TRP A 131 1.54 -16.39 15.56
C TRP A 131 1.11 -16.41 17.02
N VAL A 132 -0.13 -15.99 17.31
CA VAL A 132 -0.68 -16.05 18.68
C VAL A 132 -0.71 -17.48 19.20
N LEU A 133 -1.22 -18.41 18.40
CA LEU A 133 -1.25 -19.84 18.76
C LEU A 133 0.15 -20.42 18.97
N TRP A 134 1.14 -19.97 18.19
CA TRP A 134 2.54 -20.37 18.37
C TRP A 134 3.11 -19.87 19.69
N LYS A 135 2.88 -18.59 20.05
CA LYS A 135 3.30 -18.03 21.34
C LYS A 135 2.63 -18.76 22.50
N GLU A 136 1.32 -19.02 22.42
CA GLU A 136 0.62 -19.81 23.43
C GLU A 136 1.25 -21.19 23.61
N CYS A 137 1.60 -21.89 22.53
CA CYS A 137 2.31 -23.17 22.61
C CYS A 137 3.67 -23.03 23.33
N ALA A 138 4.45 -22.01 22.98
CA ALA A 138 5.76 -21.74 23.58
C ALA A 138 5.65 -21.37 25.08
N ASP A 139 4.68 -20.52 25.43
CA ASP A 139 4.44 -20.04 26.80
C ASP A 139 3.96 -21.17 27.73
N HIS A 140 3.29 -22.19 27.19
CA HIS A 140 2.92 -23.41 27.93
C HIS A 140 4.06 -24.44 28.00
N GLY A 141 5.24 -24.10 27.49
CA GLY A 141 6.45 -24.90 27.65
C GLY A 141 6.87 -25.73 26.45
N ALA A 142 6.15 -25.67 25.33
CA ALA A 142 6.54 -26.45 24.16
C ALA A 142 7.75 -25.82 23.44
N GLU A 143 8.71 -26.64 23.07
CA GLU A 143 9.91 -26.25 22.31
C GLU A 143 9.65 -25.94 20.80
N VAL A 144 8.50 -25.32 20.49
CA VAL A 144 8.07 -25.00 19.11
C VAL A 144 8.99 -24.03 18.38
N LYS A 145 9.90 -23.34 19.08
CA LYS A 145 10.91 -22.47 18.46
C LYS A 145 12.09 -23.21 17.85
N TYR A 146 12.29 -24.47 18.21
CA TYR A 146 13.37 -25.32 17.70
C TYR A 146 12.92 -26.22 16.54
N ILE A 147 11.73 -25.97 15.98
CA ILE A 147 11.21 -26.68 14.81
C ILE A 147 12.13 -26.39 13.62
N PRO A 148 12.55 -27.41 12.83
CA PRO A 148 13.57 -27.23 11.79
C PRO A 148 13.31 -26.08 10.82
N TRP A 149 12.11 -25.98 10.25
CA TRP A 149 11.80 -24.92 9.28
C TRP A 149 11.76 -23.51 9.90
N MET A 150 11.49 -23.39 11.21
CA MET A 150 11.54 -22.12 11.93
C MET A 150 12.99 -21.73 12.25
N ASN A 151 13.82 -22.70 12.63
CA ASN A 151 15.27 -22.51 12.77
C ASN A 151 15.89 -22.09 11.44
N ASP A 152 15.48 -22.70 10.33
CA ASP A 152 15.91 -22.31 8.98
C ASP A 152 15.49 -20.86 8.67
N LEU A 153 14.26 -20.46 9.04
CA LEU A 153 13.77 -19.09 8.84
C LEU A 153 14.56 -18.07 9.68
N ARG A 154 14.85 -18.38 10.94
CA ARG A 154 15.61 -17.52 11.87
C ARG A 154 17.07 -17.41 11.47
N SER A 155 17.73 -18.52 11.16
CA SER A 155 19.11 -18.54 10.68
C SER A 155 19.25 -17.84 9.33
N GLY A 156 18.31 -18.09 8.41
CA GLY A 156 18.21 -17.38 7.14
C GLY A 156 18.06 -15.87 7.32
N PHE A 157 17.35 -15.43 8.36
CA PHE A 157 17.17 -13.99 8.63
C PHE A 157 18.50 -13.35 9.02
N GLY A 158 19.24 -13.99 9.94
CA GLY A 158 20.57 -13.54 10.33
C GLY A 158 21.55 -13.51 9.16
N ASP A 159 21.51 -14.49 8.26
CA ASP A 159 22.36 -14.51 7.07
C ASP A 159 21.97 -13.41 6.07
N ARG A 160 20.68 -13.16 5.85
CA ARG A 160 20.19 -12.04 5.01
C ARG A 160 20.53 -10.68 5.56
N VAL A 161 20.44 -10.50 6.88
CA VAL A 161 20.86 -9.27 7.56
C VAL A 161 22.35 -9.03 7.35
N ARG A 162 23.20 -10.04 7.52
CA ARG A 162 24.65 -9.92 7.27
C ARG A 162 24.96 -9.64 5.80
N GLU A 163 24.31 -10.35 4.89
CA GLU A 163 24.47 -10.13 3.44
C GLU A 163 24.10 -8.68 3.08
N ARG A 164 22.95 -8.19 3.56
CA ARG A 164 22.51 -6.83 3.33
C ARG A 164 23.44 -5.80 3.97
N ALA A 165 23.92 -6.04 5.18
CA ALA A 165 24.87 -5.18 5.87
C ALA A 165 26.21 -5.10 5.11
N ALA A 166 26.74 -6.23 4.66
CA ALA A 166 27.96 -6.28 3.84
C ALA A 166 27.77 -5.52 2.52
N GLY A 167 26.63 -5.70 1.84
CA GLY A 167 26.30 -4.96 0.63
C GLY A 167 26.20 -3.44 0.85
N ASN A 168 25.62 -3.01 1.99
CA ASN A 168 25.57 -1.59 2.37
C ASN A 168 26.98 -1.02 2.63
N VAL A 169 27.85 -1.76 3.34
CA VAL A 169 29.25 -1.34 3.58
C VAL A 169 30.00 -1.21 2.25
N GLU A 170 29.85 -2.15 1.33
CA GLU A 170 30.47 -2.07 0.00
C GLU A 170 29.96 -0.90 -0.85
N ALA A 171 28.65 -0.64 -0.83
CA ALA A 171 28.06 0.52 -1.49
C ALA A 171 28.63 1.83 -0.94
N ASN A 172 28.79 1.92 0.39
CA ASN A 172 29.38 3.08 1.05
C ASN A 172 30.85 3.26 0.70
N THR A 173 31.64 2.18 0.69
CA THR A 173 33.05 2.21 0.24
C THR A 173 33.16 2.78 -1.18
N ARG A 174 32.34 2.30 -2.12
CA ARG A 174 32.32 2.82 -3.50
C ARG A 174 31.92 4.30 -3.57
N ALA A 175 30.94 4.71 -2.78
CA ALA A 175 30.51 6.11 -2.73
C ALA A 175 31.63 7.03 -2.19
N ILE A 176 32.38 6.57 -1.17
CA ILE A 176 33.52 7.30 -0.61
C ILE A 176 34.67 7.39 -1.62
N GLU A 177 34.97 6.31 -2.34
CA GLU A 177 36.00 6.30 -3.38
C GLU A 177 35.64 7.23 -4.55
N ALA A 178 34.37 7.23 -4.96
CA ALA A 178 33.85 8.15 -5.98
C ALA A 178 33.95 9.62 -5.52
N GLU A 179 33.61 9.90 -4.26
CA GLU A 179 33.71 11.22 -3.67
C GLU A 179 35.17 11.69 -3.55
N ALA A 180 36.08 10.82 -3.11
CA ALA A 180 37.51 11.12 -3.06
C ALA A 180 38.04 11.50 -4.45
N LYS A 181 37.65 10.74 -5.48
CA LYS A 181 37.99 11.04 -6.87
C LYS A 181 37.44 12.39 -7.32
N ARG A 182 36.17 12.69 -7.01
CA ARG A 182 35.52 13.99 -7.32
C ARG A 182 36.28 15.16 -6.69
N LEU A 183 36.81 14.98 -5.49
CA LEU A 183 37.55 15.99 -4.74
C LEU A 183 39.05 16.08 -5.12
N GLY A 184 39.53 15.20 -6.01
CA GLY A 184 40.96 15.12 -6.35
C GLY A 184 41.82 14.60 -5.20
N ILE A 185 41.23 13.84 -4.28
CA ILE A 185 41.89 13.21 -3.14
C ILE A 185 42.48 11.88 -3.56
N GLY A 186 43.81 11.76 -3.47
CA GLY A 186 44.50 10.49 -3.63
C GLY A 186 44.39 9.65 -2.35
N LEU A 187 43.42 8.74 -2.28
CA LEU A 187 43.30 7.84 -1.12
C LEU A 187 44.57 6.98 -0.94
N ASN A 188 45.25 6.62 -2.03
CA ASN A 188 46.48 5.81 -2.06
C ASN A 188 47.67 6.50 -2.76
N GLY A 189 47.60 7.81 -2.98
CA GLY A 189 48.63 8.54 -3.73
C GLY A 189 48.55 10.04 -3.52
N GLU A 190 49.37 10.78 -4.25
CA GLU A 190 49.34 12.25 -4.18
C GLU A 190 48.00 12.81 -4.71
N PRO A 191 47.48 13.87 -4.08
CA PRO A 191 46.39 14.66 -4.63
C PRO A 191 46.56 14.97 -6.11
N VAL A 192 45.51 14.79 -6.90
CA VAL A 192 45.52 15.23 -8.30
C VAL A 192 45.07 16.69 -8.31
N ALA A 193 46.00 17.59 -8.64
CA ALA A 193 45.68 18.99 -8.86
C ALA A 193 44.66 19.13 -10.01
N GLY A 194 43.55 19.83 -9.78
CA GLY A 194 42.50 20.02 -10.80
C GLY A 194 41.07 20.17 -10.27
N ASN A 195 40.79 19.79 -9.03
CA ASN A 195 39.43 19.81 -8.45
C ASN A 195 39.22 20.85 -7.34
N ASP A 196 39.93 21.98 -7.39
CA ASP A 196 39.88 23.01 -6.35
C ASP A 196 38.47 23.60 -6.15
N ALA A 197 37.68 23.71 -7.22
CA ALA A 197 36.28 24.15 -7.14
C ALA A 197 35.42 23.21 -6.27
N ALA A 198 35.65 21.89 -6.37
CA ALA A 198 34.93 20.91 -5.55
C ALA A 198 35.33 21.00 -4.07
N ILE A 199 36.59 21.33 -3.78
CA ILE A 199 37.07 21.58 -2.41
C ILE A 199 36.46 22.87 -1.84
N GLU A 200 36.44 23.96 -2.62
CA GLU A 200 35.80 25.21 -2.19
C GLU A 200 34.31 25.04 -1.93
N GLU A 201 33.64 24.18 -2.71
CA GLU A 201 32.26 23.79 -2.45
C GLU A 201 32.11 23.04 -1.11
N GLN A 202 32.98 22.08 -0.80
CA GLN A 202 32.97 21.43 0.53
C GLN A 202 33.22 22.44 1.66
N LYS A 203 34.10 23.43 1.47
CA LYS A 203 34.34 24.49 2.45
C LYS A 203 33.11 25.38 2.65
N ARG A 204 32.38 25.69 1.58
CA ARG A 204 31.11 26.45 1.66
C ARG A 204 30.05 25.68 2.44
N LEU A 205 29.83 24.41 2.09
CA LEU A 205 28.89 23.52 2.80
C LEU A 205 29.30 23.32 4.28
N ALA A 206 30.59 23.16 4.56
CA ALA A 206 31.12 23.08 5.91
C ALA A 206 30.77 24.29 6.78
N ARG A 207 30.83 25.52 6.21
CA ARG A 207 30.43 26.75 6.90
C ARG A 207 28.95 26.71 7.25
N GLN A 208 28.10 26.34 6.29
CA GLN A 208 26.67 26.27 6.52
C GLN A 208 26.29 25.23 7.58
N ILE A 209 26.95 24.07 7.58
CA ILE A 209 26.75 23.05 8.62
C ILE A 209 27.18 23.59 9.99
N LYS A 210 28.32 24.26 10.08
CA LYS A 210 28.79 24.87 11.33
C LYS A 210 27.82 25.95 11.83
N ASP A 211 27.35 26.80 10.94
CA ASP A 211 26.38 27.85 11.27
C ASP A 211 25.08 27.22 11.78
N ALA A 212 24.58 26.18 11.10
CA ALA A 212 23.41 25.43 11.53
C ALA A 212 23.60 24.77 12.90
N GLN A 213 24.75 24.12 13.15
CA GLN A 213 25.08 23.53 14.45
C GLN A 213 25.15 24.59 15.56
N THR A 214 25.73 25.76 15.27
CA THR A 214 25.78 26.90 16.18
C THR A 214 24.36 27.37 16.51
N ARG A 215 23.51 27.54 15.50
CA ARG A 215 22.11 27.93 15.69
C ARG A 215 21.31 26.89 16.47
N LEU A 216 21.52 25.59 16.22
CA LEU A 216 20.87 24.52 16.97
C LEU A 216 21.25 24.57 18.46
N ALA A 217 22.53 24.81 18.77
CA ALA A 217 22.99 24.96 20.15
C ALA A 217 22.42 26.22 20.82
N GLU A 218 22.29 27.32 20.08
CA GLU A 218 21.69 28.56 20.57
C GLU A 218 20.18 28.43 20.78
N LEU A 219 19.44 27.76 19.88
CA LEU A 219 17.99 27.54 20.02
C LEU A 219 17.65 26.79 21.32
N ARG A 220 18.51 25.86 21.76
CA ARG A 220 18.37 25.16 23.06
C ARG A 220 18.45 26.07 24.28
N ARG A 221 18.91 27.31 24.13
CA ARG A 221 18.98 28.31 25.19
C ARG A 221 17.74 29.21 25.25
N LEU A 222 16.83 29.14 24.27
CA LEU A 222 15.61 29.93 24.29
C LEU A 222 14.66 29.45 25.38
N ASN A 223 14.05 30.38 26.11
CA ASN A 223 12.95 30.04 27.01
C ASN A 223 11.70 29.77 26.17
N VAL A 224 10.99 28.67 26.45
CA VAL A 224 9.83 28.21 25.64
C VAL A 224 8.59 27.93 26.47
N GLY A 225 8.61 28.31 27.74
CA GLY A 225 7.49 28.18 28.64
C GLY A 225 7.92 28.22 30.10
N TYR A 226 7.02 27.74 30.95
CA TYR A 226 7.23 27.65 32.39
C TYR A 226 7.35 26.19 32.82
N GLY A 227 8.20 25.95 33.81
CA GLY A 227 8.31 24.66 34.47
C GLY A 227 7.20 24.45 35.50
N PRO A 228 7.09 23.21 36.03
CA PRO A 228 6.26 23.00 37.20
C PRO A 228 6.73 23.93 38.33
N PRO A 229 5.81 24.46 39.15
CA PRO A 229 6.21 25.21 40.34
C PRO A 229 7.13 24.32 41.18
N GLN A 230 8.27 24.86 41.62
CA GLN A 230 9.22 24.08 42.42
C GLN A 230 8.54 23.65 43.73
N ALA A 231 8.41 22.34 43.92
CA ALA A 231 7.90 21.76 45.15
C ALA A 231 8.87 22.16 46.29
N GLY A 232 8.44 23.11 47.13
CA GLY A 232 9.28 23.72 48.16
C GLY A 232 9.32 25.25 48.14
N ALA A 233 8.79 25.91 47.10
CA ALA A 233 8.59 27.37 47.11
C ALA A 233 7.36 27.81 47.94
N GLN A 234 6.76 26.88 48.69
CA GLN A 234 5.80 27.20 49.74
C GLN A 234 6.62 27.78 50.88
N ARG A 235 6.67 29.12 50.99
CA ARG A 235 7.42 29.81 52.03
C ARG A 235 7.03 29.24 53.40
N ASP A 236 7.93 28.46 53.99
CA ASP A 236 7.90 28.10 55.40
C ASP A 236 7.94 29.40 56.21
N GLY A 237 6.76 29.91 56.60
CA GLY A 237 6.63 31.08 57.47
C GLY A 237 5.63 32.15 57.03
N ASP A 238 5.06 32.09 55.82
CA ASP A 238 4.04 33.07 55.42
C ASP A 238 2.67 32.69 56.00
N SER A 239 2.48 32.99 57.28
CA SER A 239 1.20 33.03 57.99
C SER A 239 0.39 34.24 57.53
N SER A 240 0.26 34.38 56.21
CA SER A 240 -0.63 35.37 55.61
C SER A 240 -2.05 35.11 56.13
N PRO A 241 -2.73 36.12 56.69
CA PRO A 241 -4.04 35.96 57.30
C PRO A 241 -5.03 35.34 56.31
N ILE A 242 -5.85 34.43 56.82
CA ILE A 242 -6.95 33.76 56.12
C ILE A 242 -7.80 34.84 55.41
N GLY A 243 -7.53 35.11 54.12
CA GLY A 243 -8.19 36.17 53.36
C GLY A 243 -7.33 36.87 52.29
N GLY A 244 -5.99 36.75 52.32
CA GLY A 244 -5.13 37.27 51.24
C GLY A 244 -5.19 36.40 49.98
N SER A 245 -5.38 37.01 48.80
CA SER A 245 -5.24 36.27 47.53
C SER A 245 -3.82 35.68 47.45
N PRO A 246 -3.66 34.40 47.07
CA PRO A 246 -2.34 33.77 47.03
C PRO A 246 -1.40 34.58 46.13
N VAL A 247 -0.25 34.97 46.68
CA VAL A 247 0.81 35.63 45.90
C VAL A 247 1.23 34.63 44.82
N PRO A 248 1.16 34.99 43.52
CA PRO A 248 1.58 34.09 42.46
C PRO A 248 3.05 33.72 42.65
N VAL A 249 3.35 32.45 42.90
CA VAL A 249 4.73 31.96 42.91
C VAL A 249 5.25 32.05 41.48
N PRO A 250 6.34 32.80 41.22
CA PRO A 250 6.92 32.88 39.88
C PRO A 250 7.29 31.46 39.42
N LYS A 251 6.74 31.02 38.29
CA LYS A 251 7.13 29.74 37.70
C LYS A 251 8.50 29.90 37.05
N PRO A 252 9.45 28.96 37.24
CA PRO A 252 10.74 29.04 36.58
C PRO A 252 10.57 28.95 35.05
N LEU A 253 11.36 29.71 34.31
CA LEU A 253 11.41 29.57 32.84
C LEU A 253 12.07 28.23 32.49
N VAL A 254 11.55 27.56 31.47
CA VAL A 254 12.12 26.33 30.92
C VAL A 254 12.72 26.63 29.57
N THR A 255 13.97 26.20 29.39
CA THR A 255 14.69 26.29 28.11
C THR A 255 14.23 25.22 27.13
N PHE A 256 14.42 25.47 25.84
CA PHE A 256 14.02 24.56 24.79
C PHE A 256 14.77 23.21 24.85
N ASP A 257 13.99 22.14 25.05
CA ASP A 257 14.41 20.76 24.91
C ASP A 257 13.54 20.05 23.86
N PRO A 258 14.10 19.61 22.71
CA PRO A 258 13.32 18.95 21.67
C PRO A 258 12.75 17.58 22.06
N GLN A 259 13.22 16.96 23.15
CA GLN A 259 12.76 15.66 23.63
C GLN A 259 11.77 15.77 24.80
N ASN A 260 11.77 16.90 25.51
CA ASN A 260 10.96 17.10 26.71
C ASN A 260 10.15 18.40 26.59
N PRO A 261 8.94 18.37 25.99
CA PRO A 261 8.10 19.56 25.89
C PRO A 261 7.70 20.06 27.28
N PRO A 262 7.54 21.38 27.48
CA PRO A 262 7.09 21.94 28.75
C PRO A 262 5.72 21.37 29.15
N THR A 263 5.57 20.99 30.42
CA THR A 263 4.44 20.19 30.91
C THR A 263 3.11 20.94 30.98
N THR A 264 3.12 22.28 31.02
CA THR A 264 1.89 23.06 30.99
C THR A 264 1.52 23.42 29.55
N ARG A 265 0.52 22.73 28.99
CA ARG A 265 -0.10 23.07 27.68
C ARG A 265 -0.68 24.50 27.64
N SER A 266 -0.93 25.10 28.80
CA SER A 266 -1.17 26.54 28.97
C SER A 266 0.14 27.31 28.87
N VAL A 267 0.85 27.17 27.76
CA VAL A 267 1.99 28.02 27.44
C VAL A 267 1.42 29.43 27.27
N PRO A 268 1.96 30.47 27.95
CA PRO A 268 1.57 31.84 27.63
C PRO A 268 1.76 32.08 26.12
N ASP A 269 0.97 32.97 25.54
CA ASP A 269 1.29 33.51 24.22
C ASP A 269 2.79 33.90 24.18
N PRO A 270 3.50 33.67 23.06
CA PRO A 270 4.90 34.06 22.95
C PRO A 270 5.07 35.51 23.41
N ASP A 271 5.99 35.70 24.37
CA ASP A 271 6.22 36.98 25.03
C ASP A 271 7.67 37.42 24.80
N PRO A 272 7.90 38.27 23.78
CA PRO A 272 9.21 38.83 23.50
C PRO A 272 9.78 39.66 24.67
N ALA A 273 8.93 40.25 25.53
CA ALA A 273 9.39 41.03 26.67
C ALA A 273 10.00 40.13 27.76
N LEU A 274 9.50 38.90 27.89
CA LEU A 274 10.04 37.87 28.79
C LEU A 274 11.06 36.94 28.10
N GLY A 275 11.29 37.10 26.80
CA GLY A 275 12.14 36.21 26.01
C GLY A 275 11.57 34.79 25.88
N ILE A 276 10.24 34.64 25.95
CA ILE A 276 9.56 33.34 25.84
C ILE A 276 9.10 33.12 24.40
N ALA A 277 9.76 32.21 23.70
CA ALA A 277 9.39 31.78 22.36
C ALA A 277 8.30 30.69 22.39
N ASN A 278 7.58 30.52 21.29
CA ASN A 278 6.67 29.40 21.13
C ASN A 278 7.45 28.08 20.95
N TYR A 279 7.20 27.07 21.81
CA TYR A 279 7.87 25.77 21.77
C TYR A 279 7.80 25.09 20.39
N GLU A 280 6.61 25.01 19.80
CA GLU A 280 6.40 24.33 18.52
C GLU A 280 7.15 25.02 17.38
N THR A 281 7.17 26.36 17.37
CA THR A 281 7.96 27.14 16.41
C THR A 281 9.46 26.87 16.55
N VAL A 282 9.99 26.83 17.78
CA VAL A 282 11.41 26.52 18.01
C VAL A 282 11.72 25.07 17.65
N LEU A 283 10.86 24.11 18.02
CA LEU A 283 10.98 22.69 17.69
C LEU A 283 11.01 22.46 16.19
N ALA A 284 10.19 23.18 15.46
CA ALA A 284 10.13 23.12 14.01
C ALA A 284 11.42 23.53 13.33
N VAL A 285 11.91 24.74 13.66
CA VAL A 285 13.16 25.27 13.10
C VAL A 285 14.32 24.36 13.49
N HIS A 286 14.36 23.90 14.75
CA HIS A 286 15.36 22.94 15.21
C HIS A 286 15.31 21.62 14.43
N THR A 287 14.12 21.05 14.25
CA THR A 287 13.93 19.79 13.50
C THR A 287 14.35 19.96 12.05
N GLU A 288 13.95 21.04 11.39
CA GLU A 288 14.27 21.28 9.99
C GLU A 288 15.75 21.56 9.77
N LEU A 289 16.37 22.38 10.63
CA LEU A 289 17.83 22.58 10.60
C LEU A 289 18.56 21.25 10.76
N THR A 290 18.15 20.42 11.72
CA THR A 290 18.75 19.10 11.95
C THR A 290 18.61 18.21 10.72
N GLN A 291 17.42 18.13 10.12
CA GLN A 291 17.15 17.32 8.93
C GLN A 291 17.90 17.82 7.70
N THR A 292 17.96 19.13 7.47
CA THR A 292 18.68 19.72 6.34
C THR A 292 20.19 19.53 6.48
N SER A 293 20.76 19.77 7.67
CA SER A 293 22.17 19.46 7.92
C SER A 293 22.47 17.97 7.69
N ALA A 294 21.61 17.07 8.15
CA ALA A 294 21.76 15.63 7.90
C ALA A 294 21.70 15.30 6.39
N ARG A 295 20.78 15.91 5.62
CA ARG A 295 20.71 15.72 4.16
C ARG A 295 21.98 16.19 3.45
N ILE A 296 22.51 17.37 3.78
CA ILE A 296 23.75 17.87 3.19
C ILE A 296 24.91 16.93 3.51
N LEU A 297 25.04 16.51 4.78
CA LEU A 297 26.08 15.56 5.18
C LEU A 297 25.94 14.23 4.44
N ASN A 298 24.72 13.68 4.33
CA ASN A 298 24.48 12.42 3.62
C ASN A 298 24.79 12.47 2.12
N LYS A 299 24.57 13.63 1.47
CA LYS A 299 24.94 13.87 0.06
C LYS A 299 26.45 14.09 -0.14
N ASN A 300 27.20 14.39 0.93
CA ASN A 300 28.62 14.72 0.88
C ASN A 300 29.42 13.83 1.86
N PRO A 301 29.76 12.59 1.47
CA PRO A 301 30.45 11.62 2.34
C PRO A 301 31.73 12.16 2.99
N ALA A 302 32.45 13.05 2.31
CA ALA A 302 33.66 13.68 2.84
C ALA A 302 33.37 14.64 4.01
N LEU A 303 32.33 15.46 3.91
CA LEU A 303 31.87 16.32 5.01
C LEU A 303 31.30 15.52 6.16
N TYR A 304 30.57 14.46 5.86
CA TYR A 304 30.09 13.52 6.86
C TYR A 304 31.23 12.89 7.67
N ALA A 305 32.22 12.35 6.97
CA ALA A 305 33.41 11.76 7.57
C ALA A 305 34.14 12.77 8.47
N LEU A 306 34.25 14.02 8.02
CA LEU A 306 34.88 15.07 8.81
C LEU A 306 34.04 15.46 10.04
N ALA A 307 32.72 15.64 9.88
CA ALA A 307 31.82 15.93 10.98
C ALA A 307 31.88 14.85 12.08
N ALA A 308 31.97 13.57 11.68
CA ALA A 308 32.13 12.44 12.60
C ALA A 308 33.45 12.47 13.39
N ARG A 309 34.48 13.19 12.91
CA ARG A 309 35.77 13.38 13.59
C ARG A 309 35.80 14.55 14.58
N GLY A 310 34.66 15.17 14.88
CA GLY A 310 34.57 16.28 15.83
C GLY A 310 34.20 17.63 15.22
N GLY A 311 33.65 17.66 14.00
CA GLY A 311 33.10 18.86 13.37
C GLY A 311 33.77 19.24 12.05
N THR A 312 33.18 20.24 11.36
CA THR A 312 33.65 20.69 10.04
C THR A 312 34.70 21.80 10.09
N ASP A 313 35.10 22.22 11.29
CA ASP A 313 36.08 23.29 11.54
C ASP A 313 37.42 23.14 10.80
N PRO A 314 38.01 21.94 10.65
CA PRO A 314 39.26 21.78 9.92
C PRO A 314 39.20 22.32 8.48
N LEU A 315 38.03 22.33 7.84
CA LEU A 315 37.89 22.88 6.48
C LEU A 315 37.87 24.41 6.43
N LEU A 316 37.49 25.07 7.52
CA LEU A 316 37.14 26.50 7.49
C LEU A 316 38.33 27.43 7.58
N GLN A 317 39.44 26.96 8.14
CA GLN A 317 40.62 27.77 8.43
C GLN A 317 41.81 27.48 7.51
N GLN A 318 41.60 26.64 6.49
CA GLN A 318 42.67 26.02 5.75
C GLN A 318 42.70 26.48 4.28
N ASP A 319 43.93 26.60 3.74
CA ASP A 319 44.12 26.65 2.29
C ASP A 319 43.61 25.35 1.64
N THR A 320 43.48 25.35 0.32
CA THR A 320 42.91 24.22 -0.43
C THR A 320 43.66 22.91 -0.21
N ASN A 321 44.98 22.96 0.01
CA ASN A 321 45.79 21.76 0.23
C ASN A 321 45.59 21.21 1.64
N ALA A 322 45.56 22.06 2.65
CA ALA A 322 45.27 21.66 4.01
C ALA A 322 43.83 21.11 4.11
N ALA A 323 42.84 21.77 3.49
CA ALA A 323 41.46 21.27 3.41
C ALA A 323 41.40 19.87 2.78
N ARG A 324 42.14 19.65 1.69
CA ARG A 324 42.24 18.34 1.04
C ARG A 324 42.87 17.30 1.95
N ASN A 325 43.90 17.64 2.72
CA ASN A 325 44.53 16.74 3.69
C ASN A 325 43.56 16.35 4.81
N ALA A 326 42.77 17.30 5.33
CA ALA A 326 41.77 17.04 6.35
C ALA A 326 40.69 16.06 5.85
N LEU A 327 40.17 16.29 4.63
CA LEU A 327 39.22 15.38 3.99
C LEU A 327 39.85 14.01 3.69
N THR A 328 41.11 13.97 3.24
CA THR A 328 41.85 12.72 2.98
C THR A 328 41.93 11.87 4.24
N ALA A 329 42.33 12.48 5.36
CA ALA A 329 42.41 11.78 6.63
C ALA A 329 41.02 11.27 7.08
N ALA A 330 39.98 12.10 6.94
CA ALA A 330 38.62 11.71 7.29
C ALA A 330 38.10 10.52 6.46
N LEU A 331 38.28 10.55 5.14
CA LEU A 331 37.86 9.46 4.26
C LEU A 331 38.64 8.17 4.51
N LYS A 332 39.95 8.25 4.79
CA LYS A 332 40.77 7.08 5.16
C LYS A 332 40.28 6.40 6.44
N ASP A 333 39.91 7.19 7.46
CA ASP A 333 39.38 6.64 8.70
C ASP A 333 38.04 5.91 8.46
N VAL A 334 37.15 6.48 7.64
CA VAL A 334 35.89 5.83 7.29
C VAL A 334 36.12 4.55 6.48
N LEU A 335 37.04 4.54 5.51
CA LEU A 335 37.38 3.33 4.75
C LEU A 335 37.99 2.24 5.62
N SER A 336 38.85 2.61 6.57
CA SER A 336 39.41 1.68 7.56
C SER A 336 38.31 1.06 8.44
N ASN A 337 37.39 1.89 8.94
CA ASN A 337 36.25 1.43 9.71
C ASN A 337 35.29 0.56 8.89
N ALA A 338 35.06 0.89 7.62
CA ALA A 338 34.26 0.09 6.69
C ALA A 338 34.90 -1.28 6.45
N ALA A 339 36.21 -1.34 6.23
CA ALA A 339 36.93 -2.60 6.06
C ALA A 339 36.85 -3.47 7.33
N LYS A 340 37.05 -2.87 8.51
CA LYS A 340 36.88 -3.57 9.79
C LYS A 340 35.46 -4.09 9.97
N THR A 341 34.45 -3.24 9.74
CA THR A 341 33.02 -3.61 9.86
C THR A 341 32.69 -4.77 8.92
N LYS A 342 33.16 -4.73 7.67
CA LYS A 342 32.98 -5.83 6.71
C LYS A 342 33.62 -7.12 7.22
N SER A 343 34.84 -7.05 7.75
CA SER A 343 35.50 -8.21 8.38
C SER A 343 34.71 -8.75 9.57
N ASP A 344 34.18 -7.88 10.43
CA ASP A 344 33.40 -8.26 11.60
C ASP A 344 32.06 -8.91 11.21
N ILE A 345 31.41 -8.43 10.14
CA ILE A 345 30.21 -9.06 9.55
C ILE A 345 30.55 -10.45 9.01
N GLN A 346 31.62 -10.57 8.22
CA GLN A 346 32.01 -11.83 7.56
C GLN A 346 32.47 -12.91 8.56
N SER A 347 33.19 -12.50 9.60
CA SER A 347 33.64 -13.39 10.69
C SER A 347 32.55 -13.68 11.72
N ARG A 348 31.37 -13.06 11.59
CA ARG A 348 30.27 -13.09 12.58
C ARG A 348 30.68 -12.56 13.96
N ALA A 349 31.73 -11.72 14.02
CA ALA A 349 32.12 -11.00 15.23
C ALA A 349 31.15 -9.84 15.56
N LEU A 350 30.51 -9.27 14.53
CA LEU A 350 29.35 -8.39 14.70
C LEU A 350 28.08 -9.23 14.61
N ASP A 351 27.33 -9.30 15.72
CA ASP A 351 26.09 -10.07 15.74
C ASP A 351 25.05 -9.42 14.83
N PHE A 352 24.27 -10.25 14.12
CA PHE A 352 23.18 -9.74 13.30
C PHE A 352 22.15 -8.99 14.17
N ALA A 353 21.96 -9.39 15.44
CA ALA A 353 21.03 -8.73 16.37
C ALA A 353 21.37 -7.24 16.61
N ASP A 354 22.66 -6.87 16.53
CA ASP A 354 23.13 -5.49 16.68
C ASP A 354 22.86 -4.62 15.44
N MET A 355 22.46 -5.22 14.31
CA MET A 355 22.24 -4.54 13.03
C MET A 355 20.80 -4.07 12.85
N THR A 356 20.19 -3.48 13.89
CA THR A 356 18.76 -3.08 13.92
C THR A 356 18.25 -2.35 12.68
N PRO A 357 19.01 -1.40 12.09
CA PRO A 357 18.54 -0.72 10.89
C PRO A 357 18.41 -1.62 9.67
N VAL A 358 19.27 -2.63 9.58
CA VAL A 358 19.30 -3.60 8.48
C VAL A 358 18.15 -4.58 8.61
N HIS A 359 17.70 -4.90 9.83
CA HIS A 359 16.51 -5.72 10.05
C HIS A 359 15.30 -5.16 9.31
N ARG A 360 15.02 -3.86 9.45
CA ARG A 360 13.87 -3.22 8.78
C ARG A 360 13.98 -3.32 7.26
N GLN A 361 15.19 -3.19 6.71
CA GLN A 361 15.41 -3.33 5.27
C GLN A 361 15.13 -4.76 4.80
N VAL A 362 15.63 -5.77 5.51
CA VAL A 362 15.41 -7.18 5.17
C VAL A 362 13.94 -7.54 5.30
N LEU A 363 13.28 -7.16 6.40
CA LEU A 363 11.85 -7.43 6.62
C LEU A 363 10.94 -6.78 5.57
N ALA A 364 11.34 -5.61 5.04
CA ALA A 364 10.57 -4.93 3.99
C ALA A 364 10.84 -5.51 2.59
N ALA A 365 12.09 -5.89 2.30
CA ALA A 365 12.51 -6.20 0.94
C ALA A 365 12.51 -7.71 0.60
N ASP A 366 12.76 -8.59 1.57
CA ASP A 366 12.90 -10.02 1.30
C ASP A 366 11.52 -10.73 1.36
N PRO A 367 11.04 -11.33 0.26
CA PRO A 367 9.74 -11.99 0.20
C PRO A 367 9.52 -13.07 1.29
N ALA A 368 10.59 -13.70 1.78
CA ALA A 368 10.48 -14.72 2.83
C ALA A 368 9.95 -14.16 4.16
N TYR A 369 10.09 -12.84 4.39
CA TYR A 369 9.71 -12.14 5.61
C TYR A 369 8.56 -11.15 5.41
N GLN A 370 7.95 -11.10 4.22
CA GLN A 370 6.77 -10.25 3.97
C GLN A 370 5.50 -10.82 4.61
N GLN A 371 5.46 -12.14 4.86
CA GLN A 371 4.36 -12.76 5.59
C GLN A 371 4.47 -12.42 7.07
N LEU A 372 3.34 -12.03 7.68
CA LEU A 372 3.29 -11.53 9.05
C LEU A 372 3.85 -12.52 10.08
N PHE A 373 3.58 -13.83 9.92
CA PHE A 373 4.14 -14.85 10.80
C PHE A 373 5.67 -14.88 10.73
N SER A 374 6.24 -14.96 9.52
CA SER A 374 7.69 -14.96 9.29
C SER A 374 8.35 -13.68 9.81
N GLN A 375 7.70 -12.53 9.61
CA GLN A 375 8.15 -11.24 10.12
C GLN A 375 8.23 -11.23 11.65
N LYS A 376 7.18 -11.69 12.33
CA LYS A 376 7.14 -11.75 13.80
C LYS A 376 8.15 -12.75 14.35
N LEU A 377 8.31 -13.92 13.71
CA LEU A 377 9.31 -14.91 14.11
C LEU A 377 10.75 -14.39 13.95
N ALA A 378 11.03 -13.64 12.88
CA ALA A 378 12.32 -12.98 12.70
C ALA A 378 12.55 -11.88 13.77
N ALA A 379 11.54 -11.07 14.07
CA ALA A 379 11.63 -10.04 15.10
C ALA A 379 11.84 -10.61 16.51
N ASP A 380 11.12 -11.68 16.87
CA ASP A 380 11.27 -12.41 18.14
C ASP A 380 12.70 -12.96 18.27
N SER A 381 13.29 -13.46 17.18
CA SER A 381 14.70 -13.92 17.20
C SER A 381 15.71 -12.82 17.52
N VAL A 382 15.45 -11.57 17.14
CA VAL A 382 16.31 -10.42 17.50
C VAL A 382 16.15 -10.09 18.98
N GLN A 383 14.92 -10.13 19.50
CA GLN A 383 14.64 -9.86 20.91
C GLN A 383 15.31 -10.89 21.82
N GLU A 384 15.23 -12.18 21.50
CA GLU A 384 15.90 -13.23 22.28
C GLU A 384 17.41 -12.98 22.37
N HIS A 385 18.07 -12.63 21.26
CA HIS A 385 19.50 -12.31 21.28
C HIS A 385 19.81 -11.04 22.07
N ALA A 386 18.92 -10.03 22.05
CA ALA A 386 19.10 -8.81 22.83
C ALA A 386 18.98 -9.06 24.35
N GLU A 387 18.08 -9.95 24.76
CA GLU A 387 17.93 -10.36 26.16
C GLU A 387 19.16 -11.16 26.64
N ASP A 388 19.66 -12.09 25.82
CA ASP A 388 20.90 -12.83 26.10
C ASP A 388 22.13 -11.91 26.16
N ALA A 389 22.22 -10.92 25.26
CA ALA A 389 23.30 -9.93 25.24
C ALA A 389 23.22 -8.95 26.41
N ALA A 390 22.02 -8.55 26.84
CA ALA A 390 21.81 -7.73 28.02
C ALA A 390 22.20 -8.46 29.31
N ALA A 391 22.00 -9.79 29.36
CA ALA A 391 22.48 -10.64 30.45
C ALA A 391 24.02 -10.84 30.45
N GLY A 392 24.68 -10.67 29.29
CA GLY A 392 26.12 -10.91 29.09
C GLY A 392 27.03 -9.68 28.95
N SER A 393 26.48 -8.46 28.93
CA SER A 393 27.12 -7.13 28.74
C SER A 393 28.57 -7.12 28.18
N LYS A 394 28.75 -6.98 26.86
CA LYS A 394 30.05 -6.60 26.28
C LYS A 394 30.05 -5.62 25.10
N LEU A 395 28.92 -5.07 24.66
CA LEU A 395 28.90 -4.28 23.40
C LEU A 395 28.19 -2.92 23.49
N VAL A 396 28.47 -2.14 24.54
CA VAL A 396 27.97 -0.74 24.68
C VAL A 396 28.90 0.30 24.00
N GLY A 397 29.85 -0.12 23.16
CA GLY A 397 30.90 0.76 22.64
C GLY A 397 30.69 1.41 21.26
N LEU A 398 29.61 1.12 20.52
CA LEU A 398 29.60 1.35 19.06
C LEU A 398 28.28 1.89 18.47
N VAL A 399 27.52 2.72 19.20
CA VAL A 399 26.17 3.17 18.74
C VAL A 399 26.13 4.59 18.13
N THR A 400 27.25 5.27 17.90
CA THR A 400 27.25 6.59 17.24
C THR A 400 28.11 6.64 15.97
N LEU A 401 28.02 5.63 15.12
CA LEU A 401 28.35 5.76 13.70
C LEU A 401 27.09 5.56 12.88
N ALA A 402 26.29 6.62 12.95
CA ALA A 402 25.41 7.17 11.95
C ALA A 402 25.18 6.29 10.69
N LEU A 403 23.92 5.91 10.55
CA LEU A 403 23.33 5.19 9.44
C LEU A 403 23.55 5.95 8.12
N ILE A 404 24.45 5.46 7.29
CA ILE A 404 24.36 5.68 5.85
C ILE A 404 23.30 4.70 5.34
N VAL A 405 22.07 5.18 5.20
CA VAL A 405 21.10 4.54 4.29
C VAL A 405 21.47 5.01 2.89
N ALA A 406 22.46 4.36 2.26
CA ALA A 406 22.64 4.41 0.82
C ALA A 406 21.59 3.49 0.17
N VAL A 407 20.33 3.82 0.38
CA VAL A 407 19.26 3.37 -0.51
C VAL A 407 18.95 4.64 -1.29
N GLU A 408 19.22 4.57 -2.61
CA GLU A 408 18.93 5.60 -3.60
C GLU A 408 20.00 6.67 -3.89
N VAL A 409 21.18 6.28 -4.40
CA VAL A 409 22.04 7.17 -5.23
C VAL A 409 21.44 7.31 -6.65
N GLY A 410 20.12 7.38 -6.75
CA GLY A 410 19.39 7.35 -8.04
C GLY A 410 17.88 7.51 -7.96
N THR A 411 17.29 7.59 -6.76
CA THR A 411 15.89 7.96 -6.54
C THR A 411 15.88 8.99 -5.41
N ALA A 412 15.54 10.23 -5.74
CA ALA A 412 15.55 11.33 -4.79
C ALA A 412 14.34 11.20 -3.85
N GLY A 413 14.43 10.37 -2.81
CA GLY A 413 13.43 10.26 -1.74
C GLY A 413 13.09 11.65 -1.16
N ALA A 414 11.93 12.16 -1.56
CA ALA A 414 11.55 13.55 -1.49
C ALA A 414 11.32 14.06 -0.05
N ALA A 415 12.29 14.77 0.49
CA ALA A 415 12.04 15.78 1.52
C ALA A 415 12.02 17.14 0.80
N THR A 416 10.84 17.64 0.45
CA THR A 416 10.70 18.94 -0.21
C THR A 416 11.05 20.06 0.80
N PRO A 417 11.94 21.00 0.45
CA PRO A 417 12.08 22.20 1.24
C PRO A 417 10.81 23.08 1.11
N ILE A 418 10.43 23.78 2.20
CA ILE A 418 9.17 24.54 2.34
C ILE A 418 9.50 26.01 2.64
N VAL A 419 8.82 26.98 2.00
CA VAL A 419 8.43 28.35 2.48
C VAL A 419 8.42 29.42 1.36
N ALA A 420 7.25 30.03 1.08
CA ALA A 420 7.13 31.15 0.14
C ALA A 420 7.29 32.55 0.78
N VAL A 421 7.35 33.56 -0.10
CA VAL A 421 8.17 34.79 -0.10
C VAL A 421 7.39 36.07 0.19
N ILE A 422 7.76 36.94 1.16
CA ILE A 422 7.43 38.40 1.17
C ILE A 422 8.47 39.21 2.01
N SER A 423 8.93 40.34 1.48
CA SER A 423 9.90 41.30 2.03
C SER A 423 9.38 42.20 3.18
N LEU A 424 10.07 42.21 4.32
CA LEU A 424 9.94 43.21 5.41
C LEU A 424 11.34 43.60 5.91
N ALA A 425 11.53 44.79 6.47
CA ALA A 425 12.85 45.31 6.86
C ALA A 425 13.16 45.14 8.36
N SER A 426 14.06 44.18 8.69
CA SER A 426 14.89 44.01 9.92
C SER A 426 15.61 42.63 9.82
N SER A 427 16.15 42.02 10.90
CA SER A 427 16.70 40.63 10.82
C SER A 427 15.67 39.56 10.44
N ALA A 428 14.36 39.83 10.67
CA ALA A 428 13.27 39.07 10.06
C ALA A 428 13.22 39.25 8.53
N GLY A 429 13.73 40.37 8.02
CA GLY A 429 13.92 40.67 6.61
C GLY A 429 15.02 39.88 5.93
N THR A 430 16.14 39.59 6.63
CA THR A 430 17.16 38.67 6.11
C THR A 430 16.64 37.23 6.04
N ALA A 431 15.84 36.79 7.03
CA ALA A 431 15.14 35.51 6.98
C ALA A 431 14.13 35.47 5.82
N ALA A 432 13.32 36.50 5.67
CA ALA A 432 12.39 36.59 4.55
C ALA A 432 13.10 36.60 3.19
N ALA A 433 14.15 37.41 3.02
CA ALA A 433 14.91 37.49 1.77
C ALA A 433 15.61 36.18 1.41
N SER A 434 16.11 35.43 2.40
CA SER A 434 16.74 34.12 2.15
C SER A 434 15.73 33.05 1.75
N TRP A 435 14.53 33.05 2.33
CA TRP A 435 13.42 32.22 1.82
C TRP A 435 13.01 32.61 0.39
N ASN A 436 13.09 33.90 0.06
CA ASN A 436 12.84 34.38 -1.30
C ASN A 436 13.85 33.86 -2.31
N GLU A 437 15.11 33.86 -1.94
CA GLU A 437 16.17 33.36 -2.77
C GLU A 437 16.08 31.84 -2.95
N TRP A 438 15.82 31.12 -1.84
CA TRP A 438 15.58 29.68 -1.89
C TRP A 438 14.43 29.30 -2.84
N ALA A 439 13.27 29.94 -2.73
CA ALA A 439 12.12 29.59 -3.57
C ALA A 439 12.40 29.81 -5.07
N LYS A 440 13.20 30.83 -5.42
CA LYS A 440 13.65 31.07 -6.80
C LYS A 440 14.61 29.98 -7.27
N LEU A 441 15.63 29.65 -6.48
CA LEU A 441 16.62 28.63 -6.83
C LEU A 441 15.99 27.24 -6.92
N GLU A 442 15.04 26.91 -6.03
CA GLU A 442 14.29 25.67 -6.11
C GLU A 442 13.42 25.60 -7.37
N THR A 443 12.73 26.70 -7.72
CA THR A 443 11.93 26.77 -8.96
C THR A 443 12.83 26.60 -10.19
N ALA A 444 14.00 27.24 -10.19
CA ALA A 444 14.97 27.14 -11.27
C ALA A 444 15.56 25.72 -11.39
N ALA A 445 15.94 25.10 -10.28
CA ALA A 445 16.46 23.73 -10.26
C ALA A 445 15.45 22.70 -10.78
N LYS A 446 14.17 22.93 -10.51
CA LYS A 446 13.07 22.07 -10.98
C LYS A 446 12.62 22.34 -12.41
N SER A 447 13.05 23.45 -13.01
CA SER A 447 12.68 23.81 -14.39
C SER A 447 13.50 23.08 -15.46
N THR A 448 14.45 22.24 -15.05
CA THR A 448 15.38 21.55 -15.95
C THR A 448 15.26 20.03 -15.87
N VAL A 449 15.28 19.36 -17.02
CA VAL A 449 14.91 17.95 -17.18
C VAL A 449 16.09 16.98 -16.86
N SER A 450 17.28 17.51 -16.60
CA SER A 450 18.48 16.75 -16.25
C SER A 450 19.53 17.67 -15.63
N ASP A 451 20.33 17.17 -14.68
CA ASP A 451 21.41 17.93 -14.03
C ASP A 451 22.42 18.53 -15.03
N GLN A 452 22.67 17.84 -16.14
CA GLN A 452 23.60 18.29 -17.19
C GLN A 452 23.14 19.56 -17.93
N ASN A 453 21.86 19.91 -17.86
CA ASN A 453 21.28 21.10 -18.47
C ASN A 453 20.65 22.03 -17.42
N SER A 454 20.95 21.83 -16.12
CA SER A 454 20.38 22.66 -15.06
C SER A 454 21.01 24.04 -15.04
N ILE A 455 20.17 25.09 -15.00
CA ILE A 455 20.62 26.48 -14.81
C ILE A 455 20.99 26.72 -13.33
N VAL A 456 20.31 26.01 -12.44
CA VAL A 456 20.55 25.96 -11.00
C VAL A 456 20.49 24.50 -10.58
N THR A 457 21.45 24.01 -9.80
CA THR A 457 21.43 22.61 -9.36
C THR A 457 20.56 22.42 -8.12
N GLN A 458 20.11 21.20 -7.85
CA GLN A 458 19.34 20.91 -6.62
C GLN A 458 20.17 21.20 -5.36
N GLU A 459 21.49 21.05 -5.41
CA GLU A 459 22.39 21.44 -4.32
C GLU A 459 22.30 22.92 -4.01
N GLN A 460 22.33 23.79 -5.03
CA GLN A 460 22.19 25.24 -4.85
C GLN A 460 20.85 25.63 -4.23
N ALA A 461 19.78 24.90 -4.55
CA ALA A 461 18.49 25.06 -3.89
C ALA A 461 18.54 24.60 -2.42
N ASP A 462 19.10 23.42 -2.14
CA ASP A 462 19.24 22.91 -0.76
C ASP A 462 20.10 23.86 0.11
N ASP A 463 21.13 24.46 -0.48
CA ASP A 463 21.99 25.45 0.17
C ASP A 463 21.25 26.71 0.60
N ALA A 464 20.42 27.25 -0.30
CA ALA A 464 19.62 28.43 0.00
C ALA A 464 18.55 28.12 1.05
N MET A 465 18.02 26.88 1.08
CA MET A 465 17.13 26.45 2.15
C MET A 465 17.85 26.48 3.50
N LEU A 466 19.05 25.89 3.58
CA LEU A 466 19.80 25.89 4.83
C LEU A 466 20.14 27.32 5.27
N GLY A 467 20.53 28.19 4.33
CA GLY A 467 20.72 29.61 4.58
C GLY A 467 19.47 30.29 5.15
N ALA A 468 18.29 29.99 4.60
CA ALA A 468 17.03 30.54 5.08
C ALA A 468 16.63 30.04 6.47
N LEU A 469 16.89 28.77 6.76
CA LEU A 469 16.68 28.19 8.09
C LEU A 469 17.64 28.78 9.13
N VAL A 470 18.91 28.96 8.79
CA VAL A 470 19.90 29.61 9.67
C VAL A 470 19.49 31.06 9.94
N ALA A 471 19.03 31.79 8.93
CA ALA A 471 18.52 33.15 9.09
C ALA A 471 17.24 33.20 9.95
N THR A 472 16.36 32.20 9.82
CA THR A 472 15.15 32.07 10.64
C THR A 472 15.50 31.80 12.11
N ALA A 473 16.44 30.88 12.36
CA ALA A 473 16.93 30.63 13.72
C ALA A 473 17.62 31.86 14.32
N ALA A 474 18.43 32.58 13.53
CA ALA A 474 19.03 33.83 13.96
C ALA A 474 17.97 34.88 14.33
N ALA A 475 16.91 35.02 13.52
CA ALA A 475 15.81 35.93 13.82
C ALA A 475 15.07 35.56 15.13
N LEU A 476 14.83 34.27 15.40
CA LEU A 476 14.27 33.83 16.68
C LEU A 476 15.20 34.16 17.85
N LEU A 477 16.50 33.95 17.68
CA LEU A 477 17.51 34.25 18.71
C LEU A 477 17.66 35.75 18.98
N ASP A 478 17.59 36.59 17.95
CA ASP A 478 17.61 38.05 18.11
C ASP A 478 16.41 38.54 18.93
N VAL A 479 15.24 37.93 18.72
CA VAL A 479 13.99 38.31 19.40
C VAL A 479 13.95 37.78 20.83
N TYR A 480 14.33 36.52 21.04
CA TYR A 480 14.09 35.81 22.30
C TYR A 480 15.36 35.53 23.12
N GLY A 481 16.55 35.55 22.52
CA GLY A 481 17.78 35.03 23.11
C GLY A 481 18.61 36.00 23.95
N LEU A 482 18.33 37.31 23.93
CA LEU A 482 19.19 38.32 24.58
C LEU A 482 18.47 39.36 25.45
N GLY A 483 17.16 39.24 25.69
CA GLY A 483 16.38 40.20 26.49
C GLY A 483 16.39 41.65 25.95
N LYS A 484 17.05 41.88 24.81
CA LYS A 484 17.07 43.15 24.10
C LYS A 484 15.93 43.14 23.08
N ALA A 485 14.69 43.19 23.57
CA ALA A 485 13.48 43.41 22.76
C ALA A 485 13.42 44.83 22.12
N MET A 486 14.59 45.41 21.82
CA MET A 486 14.74 46.73 21.25
C MET A 486 14.96 46.60 19.74
N ARG A 487 13.87 46.83 18.99
CA ARG A 487 13.80 47.25 17.56
C ARG A 487 13.42 46.25 16.47
N ALA A 488 13.20 44.96 16.76
CA ALA A 488 12.48 44.11 15.79
C ALA A 488 10.98 44.42 15.90
N SER A 489 10.33 44.84 14.81
CA SER A 489 8.87 45.02 14.83
C SER A 489 8.21 43.68 15.19
N THR A 490 7.41 43.68 16.26
CA THR A 490 6.67 42.49 16.72
C THR A 490 5.81 41.88 15.61
N GLN A 491 5.42 42.67 14.61
CA GLN A 491 4.71 42.21 13.41
C GLN A 491 5.56 41.30 12.51
N ALA A 492 6.83 41.62 12.25
CA ALA A 492 7.68 40.79 11.40
C ALA A 492 7.99 39.44 12.05
N VAL A 493 8.15 39.43 13.39
CA VAL A 493 8.29 38.21 14.19
C VAL A 493 7.01 37.39 14.12
N LYS A 494 5.84 37.98 14.38
CA LYS A 494 4.56 37.28 14.29
C LYS A 494 4.30 36.71 12.89
N ALA A 495 4.70 37.42 11.83
CA ALA A 495 4.63 36.92 10.46
C ALA A 495 5.55 35.71 10.24
N LEU A 496 6.77 35.74 10.77
CA LEU A 496 7.71 34.62 10.71
C LEU A 496 7.20 33.42 11.52
N GLU A 497 6.74 33.63 12.74
CA GLU A 497 6.16 32.61 13.62
C GLU A 497 4.92 31.98 12.99
N SER A 498 4.02 32.79 12.42
CA SER A 498 2.84 32.27 11.72
C SER A 498 3.23 31.40 10.53
N ARG A 499 4.29 31.76 9.79
CA ARG A 499 4.76 30.98 8.61
C ARG A 499 5.45 29.68 9.01
N VAL A 500 6.28 29.72 10.05
CA VAL A 500 6.88 28.51 10.61
C VAL A 500 5.77 27.61 11.15
N ALA A 501 4.80 28.16 11.91
CA ALA A 501 3.65 27.42 12.41
C ALA A 501 2.82 26.80 11.28
N ASP A 502 2.61 27.52 10.17
CA ASP A 502 1.90 26.98 9.00
C ASP A 502 2.70 25.84 8.35
N ALA A 503 4.02 26.00 8.14
CA ALA A 503 4.87 24.95 7.59
C ALA A 503 4.89 23.69 8.48
N VAL A 504 4.87 23.89 9.80
CA VAL A 504 4.82 22.82 10.81
C VAL A 504 3.49 22.12 10.82
N ALA A 505 2.40 22.88 10.81
CA ALA A 505 1.06 22.34 10.79
C ALA A 505 0.86 21.48 9.53
N LEU A 506 1.33 21.94 8.37
CA LEU A 506 1.28 21.17 7.12
C LEU A 506 2.09 19.86 7.21
N LYS A 507 3.30 19.89 7.79
CA LYS A 507 4.07 18.65 8.05
C LYS A 507 3.42 17.76 9.12
N GLY A 508 2.76 18.36 10.11
CA GLY A 508 1.97 17.67 11.12
C GLY A 508 0.82 16.89 10.47
N ILE A 509 0.11 17.51 9.53
CA ILE A 509 -0.94 16.85 8.73
C ILE A 509 -0.36 15.69 7.94
N ALA A 510 0.80 15.86 7.31
CA ALA A 510 1.51 14.77 6.63
C ALA A 510 1.83 13.59 7.58
N ARG A 511 2.01 13.85 8.88
CA ARG A 511 2.23 12.84 9.94
C ARG A 511 0.94 12.42 10.67
N GLY A 512 -0.24 12.89 10.23
CA GLY A 512 -1.54 12.50 10.79
C GLY A 512 -2.09 13.40 11.90
N ALA A 513 -1.51 14.57 12.15
CA ALA A 513 -2.07 15.55 13.10
C ALA A 513 -3.30 16.26 12.51
N THR A 514 -4.36 16.42 13.31
CA THR A 514 -5.65 16.97 12.87
C THR A 514 -6.01 18.31 13.50
N VAL A 515 -5.40 18.67 14.64
CA VAL A 515 -5.71 19.93 15.34
C VAL A 515 -5.11 21.12 14.59
N GLY A 516 -5.96 22.08 14.19
CA GLY A 516 -5.54 23.26 13.42
C GLY A 516 -5.22 22.98 11.95
N ALA A 517 -5.45 21.75 11.48
CA ALA A 517 -5.13 21.32 10.13
C ALA A 517 -5.91 22.08 9.06
N LYS A 518 -7.20 22.32 9.31
CA LYS A 518 -8.08 23.06 8.42
C LYS A 518 -7.57 24.48 8.20
N GLU A 519 -7.34 25.22 9.29
CA GLU A 519 -6.88 26.61 9.25
C GLU A 519 -5.50 26.72 8.58
N ALA A 520 -4.59 25.79 8.89
CA ALA A 520 -3.27 25.74 8.27
C ALA A 520 -3.35 25.52 6.76
N ILE A 521 -4.22 24.62 6.28
CA ILE A 521 -4.40 24.39 4.85
C ILE A 521 -5.11 25.58 4.19
N GLU A 522 -6.15 26.15 4.80
CA GLU A 522 -6.84 27.32 4.25
C GLU A 522 -5.91 28.53 4.08
N ARG A 523 -5.07 28.79 5.09
CA ARG A 523 -4.00 29.81 5.01
C ARG A 523 -2.96 29.44 3.98
N SER A 524 -2.56 28.16 3.92
CA SER A 524 -1.58 27.67 2.94
C SER A 524 -2.07 27.83 1.49
N VAL A 525 -3.31 27.43 1.17
CA VAL A 525 -3.87 27.59 -0.18
C VAL A 525 -3.94 29.06 -0.57
N THR A 526 -4.25 29.94 0.38
CA THR A 526 -4.34 31.38 0.14
C THR A 526 -2.96 32.04 -0.02
N SER A 527 -1.97 31.62 0.76
CA SER A 527 -0.64 32.26 0.81
C SER A 527 0.39 31.62 -0.12
N LEU A 528 0.35 30.29 -0.29
CA LEU A 528 1.30 29.50 -1.09
C LEU A 528 0.73 29.04 -2.42
N GLY A 529 -0.61 29.00 -2.55
CA GLY A 529 -1.30 28.44 -3.71
C GLY A 529 -1.47 26.91 -3.64
N PRO A 530 -2.38 26.34 -4.47
CA PRO A 530 -2.75 24.92 -4.42
C PRO A 530 -1.57 23.94 -4.53
N ALA A 531 -0.67 24.17 -5.49
CA ALA A 531 0.45 23.27 -5.77
C ALA A 531 1.39 23.11 -4.57
N ALA A 532 1.80 24.23 -3.97
CA ALA A 532 2.68 24.22 -2.81
C ALA A 532 1.99 23.61 -1.58
N THR A 533 0.69 23.84 -1.38
CA THR A 533 -0.07 23.22 -0.30
C THR A 533 -0.13 21.70 -0.45
N VAL A 534 -0.48 21.19 -1.63
CA VAL A 534 -0.51 19.74 -1.89
C VAL A 534 0.86 19.12 -1.69
N ARG A 535 1.92 19.77 -2.18
CA ARG A 535 3.30 19.33 -1.98
C ARG A 535 3.68 19.26 -0.50
N ASN A 536 3.26 20.23 0.30
CA ASN A 536 3.60 20.29 1.74
C ASN A 536 2.87 19.24 2.58
N VAL A 537 1.63 18.90 2.21
CA VAL A 537 0.87 17.85 2.91
C VAL A 537 1.24 16.45 2.39
N GLY A 538 1.67 16.36 1.13
CA GLY A 538 2.13 15.14 0.48
C GLY A 538 1.03 14.15 0.09
N SER A 539 -0.24 14.44 0.41
CA SER A 539 -1.37 13.59 0.06
C SER A 539 -2.67 14.39 -0.04
N TRP A 540 -3.36 14.20 -1.16
CA TRP A 540 -4.66 14.78 -1.42
C TRP A 540 -5.71 14.35 -0.38
N GLN A 541 -5.73 13.08 0.01
CA GLN A 541 -6.70 12.55 0.96
C GLN A 541 -6.53 13.15 2.35
N LYS A 542 -5.28 13.40 2.77
CA LYS A 542 -5.01 14.10 4.03
C LYS A 542 -5.53 15.54 4.00
N ILE A 543 -5.46 16.20 2.84
CA ILE A 543 -6.06 17.53 2.63
C ILE A 543 -7.58 17.46 2.70
N VAL A 544 -8.21 16.54 1.96
CA VAL A 544 -9.67 16.34 1.98
C VAL A 544 -10.16 16.10 3.41
N ALA A 545 -9.50 15.19 4.13
CA ALA A 545 -9.86 14.83 5.51
C ALA A 545 -9.70 16.01 6.49
N ALA A 546 -8.68 16.86 6.28
CA ALA A 546 -8.40 17.99 7.17
C ALA A 546 -9.34 19.18 6.95
N VAL A 547 -9.64 19.55 5.70
CA VAL A 547 -10.39 20.79 5.40
C VAL A 547 -11.88 20.53 5.18
N GLY A 548 -12.24 19.31 4.75
CA GLY A 548 -13.58 18.93 4.31
C GLY A 548 -13.91 19.39 2.89
N PRO A 549 -14.81 18.67 2.20
CA PRO A 549 -15.13 18.91 0.78
C PRO A 549 -15.79 20.28 0.52
N GLU A 550 -16.51 20.81 1.50
CA GLU A 550 -17.28 22.07 1.38
C GLU A 550 -16.45 23.34 1.61
N SER A 551 -15.16 23.23 1.91
CA SER A 551 -14.34 24.42 2.19
C SER A 551 -13.97 25.18 0.92
N ALA A 552 -13.89 26.51 1.02
CA ALA A 552 -13.47 27.35 -0.10
C ALA A 552 -12.03 27.04 -0.56
N ALA A 553 -11.15 26.64 0.36
CA ALA A 553 -9.80 26.18 0.02
C ALA A 553 -9.84 24.86 -0.77
N MET A 554 -10.71 23.92 -0.42
CA MET A 554 -10.89 22.69 -1.18
C MET A 554 -11.40 22.96 -2.59
N GLY A 555 -12.36 23.88 -2.76
CA GLY A 555 -12.82 24.29 -4.10
C GLY A 555 -11.70 24.80 -5.00
N LYS A 556 -10.79 25.63 -4.46
CA LYS A 556 -9.58 26.11 -5.19
C LYS A 556 -8.61 24.97 -5.52
N LEU A 557 -8.40 24.05 -4.58
CA LEU A 557 -7.55 22.89 -4.77
C LEU A 557 -8.09 21.97 -5.88
N VAL A 558 -9.39 21.65 -5.86
CA VAL A 558 -10.05 20.77 -6.85
C VAL A 558 -9.92 21.37 -8.24
N ALA A 559 -10.28 22.66 -8.40
CA ALA A 559 -10.18 23.34 -9.68
C ALA A 559 -8.75 23.34 -10.25
N TRP A 560 -7.75 23.54 -9.39
CA TRP A 560 -6.34 23.42 -9.78
C TRP A 560 -5.98 21.98 -10.18
N ARG A 561 -6.33 20.98 -9.38
CA ARG A 561 -6.03 19.56 -9.64
C ARG A 561 -6.64 19.10 -10.97
N ASP A 562 -7.89 19.46 -11.24
CA ASP A 562 -8.57 19.09 -12.48
C ASP A 562 -7.91 19.75 -13.70
N GLY A 563 -7.41 20.99 -13.54
CA GLY A 563 -6.60 21.65 -14.57
C GLY A 563 -5.28 20.92 -14.85
N VAL A 564 -4.60 20.46 -13.80
CA VAL A 564 -3.38 19.64 -13.91
C VAL A 564 -3.66 18.33 -14.63
N PHE A 565 -4.74 17.62 -14.29
CA PHE A 565 -5.12 16.36 -14.94
C PHE A 565 -5.43 16.56 -16.43
N ARG A 566 -6.21 17.58 -16.76
CA ARG A 566 -6.55 17.92 -18.15
C ARG A 566 -5.31 18.26 -18.97
N SER A 567 -4.38 19.03 -18.40
CA SER A 567 -3.11 19.35 -19.06
C SER A 567 -2.25 18.09 -19.28
N ALA A 568 -2.21 17.17 -18.32
CA ALA A 568 -1.47 15.92 -18.44
C ALA A 568 -2.07 15.01 -19.52
N GLU A 569 -3.40 14.91 -19.57
CA GLU A 569 -4.14 14.16 -20.59
C GLU A 569 -3.91 14.73 -21.99
N GLU A 570 -4.00 16.06 -22.16
CA GLU A 570 -3.74 16.72 -23.45
C GLU A 570 -2.32 16.49 -23.97
N ILE A 571 -1.31 16.52 -23.09
CA ILE A 571 0.09 16.27 -23.46
C ILE A 571 0.27 14.80 -23.86
N ALA A 572 -0.29 13.87 -23.08
CA ALA A 572 -0.22 12.44 -23.36
C ALA A 572 -0.92 12.07 -24.68
N MET A 573 -2.05 12.71 -25.00
CA MET A 573 -2.77 12.48 -26.26
C MET A 573 -2.03 12.98 -27.49
N LYS A 574 -1.24 14.05 -27.37
CA LYS A 574 -0.46 14.62 -28.50
C LYS A 574 0.81 13.83 -28.81
N ALA A 575 1.21 12.93 -27.91
CA ALA A 575 2.45 12.19 -28.07
C ALA A 575 2.36 11.08 -29.12
N THR A 576 3.36 11.04 -30.00
CA THR A 576 3.61 9.96 -30.96
C THR A 576 4.86 9.20 -30.53
N GLY A 577 4.72 7.95 -30.09
CA GLY A 577 5.83 7.16 -29.51
C GLY A 577 5.97 7.34 -27.99
N ALA A 578 6.95 6.65 -27.39
CA ALA A 578 7.07 6.38 -25.94
C ALA A 578 5.81 5.74 -25.31
N SER A 579 5.91 5.24 -24.08
CA SER A 579 4.72 4.83 -23.33
C SER A 579 3.91 6.08 -23.01
N ARG A 580 2.68 6.20 -23.53
CA ARG A 580 1.79 7.33 -23.24
C ARG A 580 1.53 7.48 -21.74
N GLU A 581 1.66 6.39 -20.98
CA GLU A 581 1.60 6.40 -19.51
C GLU A 581 2.77 7.15 -18.88
N ASP A 582 4.00 6.89 -19.33
CA ASP A 582 5.20 7.59 -18.82
C ASP A 582 5.13 9.08 -19.14
N LEU A 583 4.62 9.43 -20.32
CA LEU A 583 4.40 10.81 -20.72
C LEU A 583 3.28 11.49 -19.92
N ALA A 584 2.19 10.78 -19.62
CA ALA A 584 1.17 11.29 -18.71
C ALA A 584 1.73 11.52 -17.30
N ARG A 585 2.59 10.63 -16.80
CA ARG A 585 3.29 10.80 -15.50
C ARG A 585 4.21 12.03 -15.53
N ALA A 586 5.02 12.17 -16.56
CA ALA A 586 5.92 13.33 -16.72
C ALA A 586 5.14 14.65 -16.90
N ALA A 587 4.03 14.62 -17.64
CA ALA A 587 3.16 15.77 -17.85
C ALA A 587 2.42 16.17 -16.57
N LEU A 588 1.96 15.19 -15.78
CA LEU A 588 1.37 15.40 -14.46
C LEU A 588 2.37 16.06 -13.52
N ALA A 589 3.62 15.57 -13.49
CA ALA A 589 4.71 16.15 -12.72
C ALA A 589 4.96 17.62 -13.12
N THR A 590 5.08 17.86 -14.43
CA THR A 590 5.33 19.18 -15.01
C THR A 590 4.20 20.16 -14.69
N ALA A 591 2.94 19.77 -14.92
CA ALA A 591 1.78 20.63 -14.72
C ALA A 591 1.50 20.92 -13.25
N SER A 592 1.78 19.97 -12.35
CA SER A 592 1.64 20.16 -10.91
C SER A 592 2.83 20.87 -10.26
N GLY A 593 4.01 20.82 -10.89
CA GLY A 593 5.28 21.17 -10.27
C GLY A 593 5.66 20.26 -9.10
N ILE A 594 5.14 19.02 -9.07
CA ILE A 594 5.49 17.98 -8.09
C ILE A 594 6.39 16.97 -8.80
N GLU A 595 7.40 16.45 -8.09
CA GLU A 595 8.34 15.46 -8.63
C GLU A 595 7.59 14.22 -9.16
N GLN A 596 8.08 13.61 -10.24
CA GLN A 596 7.30 12.68 -11.05
C GLN A 596 6.84 11.44 -10.28
N VAL A 597 7.68 10.90 -9.41
CA VAL A 597 7.31 9.76 -8.57
C VAL A 597 6.25 10.16 -7.54
N ALA A 598 6.38 11.35 -6.96
CA ALA A 598 5.46 11.86 -5.95
C ALA A 598 4.12 12.39 -6.49
N ALA A 599 4.06 12.86 -7.74
CA ALA A 599 2.89 13.57 -8.28
C ALA A 599 1.62 12.70 -8.31
N GLY A 600 1.76 11.42 -8.68
CA GLY A 600 0.63 10.48 -8.70
C GLY A 600 0.05 10.25 -7.31
N GLU A 601 0.90 10.02 -6.31
CA GLU A 601 0.45 9.80 -4.93
C GLU A 601 -0.09 11.08 -4.28
N ALA A 602 0.61 12.20 -4.44
CA ALA A 602 0.25 13.47 -3.82
C ALA A 602 -1.10 14.01 -4.33
N LEU A 603 -1.42 13.77 -5.61
CA LEU A 603 -2.68 14.21 -6.23
C LEU A 603 -3.79 13.16 -6.17
N ASP A 604 -3.46 11.96 -5.70
CA ASP A 604 -4.29 10.78 -5.80
C ASP A 604 -4.68 10.45 -7.25
N ALA A 605 -3.74 10.64 -8.18
CA ALA A 605 -3.95 10.47 -9.61
C ALA A 605 -3.80 9.00 -10.04
N VAL A 606 -4.68 8.57 -10.94
CA VAL A 606 -4.68 7.31 -11.66
C VAL A 606 -4.52 7.65 -13.13
N ILE A 607 -3.58 6.97 -13.79
CA ILE A 607 -3.36 7.06 -15.23
C ILE A 607 -3.75 5.70 -15.80
N GLU A 608 -4.73 5.68 -16.69
CA GLU A 608 -5.25 4.44 -17.30
C GLU A 608 -5.17 4.52 -18.82
N ILE A 609 -4.72 3.44 -19.46
CA ILE A 609 -4.80 3.29 -20.91
C ILE A 609 -6.13 2.61 -21.25
N ILE A 610 -7.05 3.40 -21.78
CA ILE A 610 -8.35 2.94 -22.25
C ILE A 610 -8.17 2.37 -23.67
N GLY A 611 -8.09 1.04 -23.77
CA GLY A 611 -7.99 0.34 -25.06
C GLY A 611 -7.57 -1.14 -25.04
N GLY A 612 -7.02 -1.65 -23.93
CA GLY A 612 -6.42 -2.99 -23.86
C GLY A 612 -4.97 -3.03 -24.36
N GLU A 613 -4.19 -4.04 -23.97
CA GLU A 613 -2.75 -4.17 -24.29
C GLU A 613 -2.44 -4.15 -25.81
N ASP A 614 -3.41 -4.51 -26.64
CA ASP A 614 -3.28 -4.54 -28.11
C ASP A 614 -3.67 -3.21 -28.82
N ALA A 615 -4.05 -2.16 -28.09
CA ALA A 615 -4.63 -0.94 -28.67
C ALA A 615 -3.69 -0.10 -29.56
N GLY A 616 -2.40 -0.45 -29.65
CA GLY A 616 -1.46 0.22 -30.55
C GLY A 616 -1.50 1.75 -30.47
N LYS A 617 -1.47 2.43 -31.62
CA LYS A 617 -1.46 3.89 -31.74
C LYS A 617 -2.77 4.58 -31.33
N ASP A 618 -3.82 3.82 -31.02
CA ASP A 618 -5.20 4.33 -30.86
C ASP A 618 -5.70 4.28 -29.40
N GLY A 619 -4.91 3.79 -28.44
CA GLY A 619 -5.29 3.76 -27.02
C GLY A 619 -5.38 5.16 -26.40
N HIS A 620 -6.51 5.50 -25.77
CA HIS A 620 -6.65 6.78 -25.05
C HIS A 620 -5.99 6.68 -23.68
N VAL A 621 -5.39 7.76 -23.19
CA VAL A 621 -4.93 7.84 -21.79
C VAL A 621 -5.91 8.71 -21.02
N GLY A 622 -6.48 8.17 -19.94
CA GLY A 622 -7.26 8.94 -18.97
C GLY A 622 -6.41 9.26 -17.73
N VAL A 623 -6.52 10.48 -17.21
CA VAL A 623 -5.88 10.91 -15.96
C VAL A 623 -6.98 11.39 -15.00
N GLY A 624 -7.18 10.72 -13.87
CA GLY A 624 -8.26 11.03 -12.92
C GLY A 624 -7.92 10.69 -11.46
N GLY A 625 -8.82 10.93 -10.50
CA GLY A 625 -8.60 10.64 -9.08
C GLY A 625 -9.05 9.22 -8.65
N LYS A 626 -8.41 8.57 -7.65
CA LYS A 626 -8.78 7.20 -7.20
C LYS A 626 -10.20 7.07 -6.64
N GLU A 627 -10.77 8.12 -6.02
CA GLU A 627 -12.16 8.08 -5.54
C GLU A 627 -13.18 7.86 -6.68
N ALA A 628 -12.88 8.34 -7.89
CA ALA A 628 -13.70 8.05 -9.07
C ALA A 628 -13.70 6.55 -9.44
N GLN A 629 -12.71 5.79 -8.97
CA GLN A 629 -12.53 4.36 -9.22
C GLN A 629 -13.11 3.48 -8.09
N LEU A 630 -12.94 3.88 -6.82
CA LEU A 630 -13.50 3.18 -5.65
C LEU A 630 -15.04 3.26 -5.56
N SER A 631 -15.64 4.31 -6.12
CA SER A 631 -17.10 4.41 -6.30
C SER A 631 -17.66 3.21 -7.09
N ILE A 632 -16.95 2.81 -8.16
CA ILE A 632 -17.35 1.74 -9.07
C ILE A 632 -17.25 0.36 -8.39
N GLU A 633 -16.19 0.10 -7.63
CA GLU A 633 -15.97 -1.19 -6.94
C GLU A 633 -16.78 -1.33 -5.64
N SER A 634 -16.93 -0.25 -4.86
CA SER A 634 -17.66 -0.27 -3.58
C SER A 634 -19.17 -0.37 -3.76
N VAL A 635 -19.71 0.20 -4.85
CA VAL A 635 -21.09 -0.02 -5.28
C VAL A 635 -21.28 -1.46 -5.78
N ALA A 636 -20.32 -2.02 -6.53
CA ALA A 636 -20.35 -3.41 -6.98
C ALA A 636 -20.30 -4.45 -5.82
N ALA A 637 -19.65 -4.12 -4.70
CA ALA A 637 -19.53 -5.00 -3.54
C ALA A 637 -20.78 -5.05 -2.63
N ARG A 638 -21.66 -4.03 -2.68
CA ARG A 638 -22.86 -3.90 -1.82
C ARG A 638 -24.16 -4.39 -2.47
N VAL A 639 -24.12 -4.75 -3.74
CA VAL A 639 -25.21 -5.48 -4.41
C VAL A 639 -25.17 -6.94 -3.90
N PRO A 640 -26.29 -7.51 -3.37
CA PRO A 640 -26.29 -8.90 -2.94
C PRO A 640 -25.84 -9.79 -4.09
N LYS A 641 -24.73 -10.51 -3.92
CA LYS A 641 -24.31 -11.56 -4.87
C LYS A 641 -25.37 -12.66 -4.84
N VAL A 642 -26.36 -12.55 -5.73
CA VAL A 642 -27.18 -13.70 -6.10
C VAL A 642 -26.23 -14.68 -6.78
N ALA A 643 -26.06 -15.87 -6.21
CA ALA A 643 -25.19 -16.89 -6.75
C ALA A 643 -25.58 -17.19 -8.21
N ALA A 644 -24.86 -16.58 -9.15
CA ALA A 644 -25.08 -16.76 -10.56
C ALA A 644 -24.41 -18.07 -10.98
N ARG A 645 -25.20 -19.14 -11.11
CA ARG A 645 -24.82 -20.22 -12.03
C ARG A 645 -24.88 -19.65 -13.45
N SER A 646 -23.76 -19.63 -14.16
CA SER A 646 -23.73 -19.46 -15.60
C SER A 646 -24.41 -20.67 -16.24
N VAL A 647 -25.70 -20.55 -16.51
CA VAL A 647 -26.44 -21.54 -17.30
C VAL A 647 -26.53 -20.97 -18.72
N GLN A 648 -25.73 -21.51 -19.65
CA GLN A 648 -26.10 -21.44 -21.06
C GLN A 648 -27.45 -22.13 -21.20
N ARG A 649 -28.53 -21.37 -21.42
CA ARG A 649 -29.84 -21.95 -21.74
C ARG A 649 -29.88 -22.33 -23.22
N ALA A 650 -30.69 -23.34 -23.53
CA ALA A 650 -30.88 -23.86 -24.88
C ALA A 650 -31.41 -22.77 -25.84
N VAL A 651 -31.11 -22.89 -27.12
CA VAL A 651 -31.68 -22.04 -28.17
C VAL A 651 -33.17 -22.33 -28.27
N GLU A 652 -34.01 -21.32 -28.03
CA GLU A 652 -35.47 -21.47 -28.18
C GLU A 652 -35.92 -20.99 -29.56
N VAL A 653 -36.60 -21.88 -30.29
CA VAL A 653 -37.23 -21.54 -31.57
C VAL A 653 -38.65 -21.09 -31.29
N VAL A 654 -38.93 -19.81 -31.55
CA VAL A 654 -40.25 -19.21 -31.35
C VAL A 654 -41.01 -19.19 -32.66
N ASN A 655 -42.16 -19.88 -32.69
CA ASN A 655 -43.07 -19.83 -33.83
C ASN A 655 -43.89 -18.56 -33.75
N VAL A 656 -43.72 -17.63 -34.68
CA VAL A 656 -44.61 -16.47 -34.85
C VAL A 656 -45.69 -16.80 -35.89
N PRO A 657 -46.92 -16.26 -35.75
CA PRO A 657 -48.04 -16.53 -36.66
C PRO A 657 -47.88 -15.78 -38.00
N MET A 658 -46.78 -16.04 -38.70
CA MET A 658 -46.42 -15.43 -39.97
C MET A 658 -45.87 -16.49 -40.93
N SER A 659 -46.09 -16.33 -42.23
CA SER A 659 -45.51 -17.23 -43.23
C SER A 659 -44.00 -16.98 -43.39
N GLU A 660 -43.28 -18.02 -43.84
CA GLU A 660 -41.84 -17.95 -44.09
C GLU A 660 -41.48 -16.84 -45.08
N LEU A 661 -42.25 -16.73 -46.16
CA LEU A 661 -42.10 -15.67 -47.15
C LEU A 661 -42.28 -14.27 -46.55
N LYS A 662 -43.22 -14.09 -45.61
CA LYS A 662 -43.48 -12.79 -44.99
C LYS A 662 -42.37 -12.40 -44.01
N LEU A 663 -41.84 -13.35 -43.25
CA LEU A 663 -40.67 -13.12 -42.39
C LEU A 663 -39.40 -12.83 -43.22
N ALA A 664 -39.19 -13.55 -44.32
CA ALA A 664 -37.98 -13.43 -45.15
C ALA A 664 -37.93 -12.13 -45.98
N THR A 665 -39.10 -11.56 -46.28
CA THR A 665 -39.25 -10.31 -47.06
C THR A 665 -39.47 -9.07 -46.20
N MET A 666 -39.49 -9.22 -44.87
CA MET A 666 -39.59 -8.07 -43.97
C MET A 666 -38.37 -7.18 -44.10
N SER A 667 -38.61 -5.88 -44.10
CA SER A 667 -37.56 -4.93 -43.79
C SER A 667 -37.11 -5.11 -42.33
N SER A 668 -35.88 -4.71 -42.02
CA SER A 668 -35.39 -4.75 -40.64
C SER A 668 -36.27 -3.92 -39.70
N ALA A 669 -36.79 -2.78 -40.16
CA ALA A 669 -37.72 -1.95 -39.40
C ALA A 669 -39.03 -2.68 -39.07
N GLU A 670 -39.59 -3.46 -40.00
CA GLU A 670 -40.79 -4.26 -39.76
C GLU A 670 -40.52 -5.42 -38.78
N PHE A 671 -39.39 -6.11 -38.94
CA PHE A 671 -38.98 -7.16 -38.02
C PHE A 671 -38.82 -6.63 -36.60
N GLU A 672 -38.13 -5.50 -36.45
CA GLU A 672 -37.94 -4.81 -35.17
C GLU A 672 -39.25 -4.36 -34.53
N HIS A 673 -40.17 -3.79 -35.33
CA HIS A 673 -41.49 -3.38 -34.86
C HIS A 673 -42.25 -4.58 -34.28
N ILE A 674 -42.16 -5.74 -34.92
CA ILE A 674 -42.81 -6.98 -34.47
C ILE A 674 -42.17 -7.50 -33.17
N ILE A 675 -40.84 -7.50 -33.06
CA ILE A 675 -40.19 -7.92 -31.80
C ILE A 675 -40.56 -6.97 -30.67
N ARG A 676 -40.50 -5.65 -30.89
CA ARG A 676 -40.89 -4.65 -29.90
C ARG A 676 -42.33 -4.85 -29.44
N TYR A 677 -43.26 -5.05 -30.37
CA TYR A 677 -44.67 -5.31 -30.05
C TYR A 677 -44.86 -6.65 -29.34
N GLY A 678 -44.14 -7.70 -29.75
CA GLY A 678 -44.19 -9.02 -29.11
C GLY A 678 -43.71 -8.97 -27.66
N VAL A 679 -42.62 -8.25 -27.39
CA VAL A 679 -42.11 -8.03 -26.04
C VAL A 679 -43.08 -7.19 -25.19
N ALA A 680 -43.66 -6.12 -25.77
CA ALA A 680 -44.60 -5.24 -25.08
C ALA A 680 -45.97 -5.87 -24.81
N SER A 681 -46.42 -6.79 -25.67
CA SER A 681 -47.66 -7.55 -25.50
C SER A 681 -47.51 -8.77 -24.59
N GLY A 682 -46.28 -9.17 -24.28
CA GLY A 682 -46.00 -10.39 -23.51
C GLY A 682 -46.09 -11.68 -24.36
N TYR A 683 -46.04 -11.58 -25.68
CA TYR A 683 -46.03 -12.73 -26.59
C TYR A 683 -44.92 -13.73 -26.23
N PHE A 684 -43.76 -13.22 -25.84
CA PHE A 684 -42.60 -14.03 -25.47
C PHE A 684 -42.64 -14.56 -24.02
N ALA A 685 -43.70 -14.30 -23.25
CA ALA A 685 -43.80 -14.72 -21.85
C ALA A 685 -43.76 -16.24 -21.67
N ALA A 686 -44.32 -16.99 -22.61
CA ALA A 686 -44.24 -18.46 -22.62
C ALA A 686 -42.80 -19.00 -22.81
N TYR A 687 -41.89 -18.15 -23.29
CA TYR A 687 -40.48 -18.42 -23.56
C TYR A 687 -39.56 -17.77 -22.51
N GLY A 688 -40.11 -17.43 -21.35
CA GLY A 688 -39.36 -16.89 -20.21
C GLY A 688 -39.01 -15.41 -20.29
N LEU A 689 -39.43 -14.68 -21.34
CA LEU A 689 -39.22 -13.25 -21.45
C LEU A 689 -40.49 -12.49 -21.00
N PRO A 690 -40.46 -11.78 -19.86
CA PRO A 690 -41.66 -11.15 -19.34
C PRO A 690 -42.12 -9.98 -20.23
N ARG A 691 -43.38 -9.60 -20.07
CA ARG A 691 -43.90 -8.37 -20.67
C ARG A 691 -43.06 -7.17 -20.19
N MET A 692 -42.57 -6.36 -21.12
CA MET A 692 -41.73 -5.19 -20.79
C MET A 692 -41.90 -4.07 -21.82
N THR A 693 -41.67 -2.83 -21.39
CA THR A 693 -41.65 -1.65 -22.24
C THR A 693 -40.23 -1.43 -22.76
N VAL A 694 -40.09 -1.00 -24.02
CA VAL A 694 -38.79 -0.71 -24.61
C VAL A 694 -38.62 0.80 -24.80
N ILE A 695 -37.67 1.39 -24.06
CA ILE A 695 -37.59 2.84 -23.81
C ILE A 695 -36.76 3.59 -24.86
N ASP A 696 -35.69 2.99 -25.36
CA ASP A 696 -34.83 3.57 -26.41
C ASP A 696 -34.19 2.42 -27.18
N ALA A 697 -34.24 2.29 -28.49
CA ALA A 697 -34.94 3.01 -29.55
C ALA A 697 -34.05 3.31 -30.77
N LYS A 698 -32.72 3.14 -30.69
CA LYS A 698 -31.83 3.50 -31.80
C LYS A 698 -31.99 2.58 -33.01
N LEU A 699 -32.67 3.11 -34.02
CA LEU A 699 -32.63 2.63 -35.40
C LEU A 699 -31.25 2.96 -35.95
N HIS A 700 -30.47 1.94 -36.31
CA HIS A 700 -29.24 2.18 -37.06
C HIS A 700 -29.59 2.62 -38.47
N GLY A 701 -28.99 3.72 -38.93
CA GLY A 701 -29.17 4.21 -40.31
C GLY A 701 -28.77 3.21 -41.41
N GLY A 702 -28.08 2.12 -41.04
CA GLY A 702 -27.74 1.01 -41.93
C GLY A 702 -28.82 -0.08 -42.08
N GLY A 703 -29.90 -0.06 -41.30
CA GLY A 703 -31.01 -1.01 -41.48
C GLY A 703 -30.68 -2.48 -41.14
N HIS A 704 -29.78 -2.73 -40.17
CA HIS A 704 -29.31 -4.09 -39.83
C HIS A 704 -29.73 -4.57 -38.43
N GLY A 705 -30.54 -3.81 -37.71
CA GLY A 705 -30.97 -4.20 -36.38
C GLY A 705 -31.22 -3.02 -35.44
N TYR A 706 -31.74 -3.39 -34.28
CA TYR A 706 -32.18 -2.49 -33.22
C TYR A 706 -31.59 -2.92 -31.88
N ASP A 707 -31.06 -1.95 -31.14
CA ASP A 707 -30.51 -2.17 -29.80
C ASP A 707 -31.27 -1.31 -28.79
N GLY A 708 -31.74 -1.93 -27.71
CA GLY A 708 -32.52 -1.19 -26.74
C GLY A 708 -32.65 -1.72 -25.34
N LEU A 709 -33.19 -0.84 -24.50
CA LEU A 709 -33.41 -1.07 -23.08
C LEU A 709 -34.85 -1.52 -22.83
N GLY A 710 -35.02 -2.80 -22.50
CA GLY A 710 -36.27 -3.36 -22.01
C GLY A 710 -36.41 -3.13 -20.50
N VAL A 711 -37.57 -2.68 -20.07
CA VAL A 711 -37.87 -2.44 -18.65
C VAL A 711 -39.19 -3.09 -18.27
N SER A 712 -39.12 -3.98 -17.28
CA SER A 712 -40.30 -4.64 -16.70
C SER A 712 -40.47 -4.23 -15.25
N LYS A 713 -41.71 -3.87 -14.87
CA LYS A 713 -42.08 -3.46 -13.51
C LYS A 713 -42.97 -4.54 -12.90
N GLN A 714 -42.60 -5.04 -11.74
CA GLN A 714 -43.38 -5.99 -10.95
C GLN A 714 -43.48 -5.48 -9.50
N GLY A 715 -44.50 -4.68 -9.22
CA GLY A 715 -44.60 -3.94 -7.96
C GLY A 715 -43.45 -2.94 -7.83
N ASP A 716 -42.68 -3.05 -6.75
CA ASP A 716 -41.50 -2.23 -6.47
C ASP A 716 -40.22 -2.72 -7.17
N LEU A 717 -40.26 -3.89 -7.82
CA LEU A 717 -39.12 -4.46 -8.51
C LEU A 717 -39.07 -3.96 -9.96
N ILE A 718 -37.97 -3.32 -10.33
CA ILE A 718 -37.64 -2.94 -11.70
C ILE A 718 -36.60 -3.93 -12.22
N LYS A 719 -36.89 -4.56 -13.36
CA LYS A 719 -35.95 -5.42 -14.08
C LYS A 719 -35.55 -4.74 -15.38
N LEU A 720 -34.25 -4.68 -15.62
CA LEU A 720 -33.65 -4.12 -16.82
C LEU A 720 -33.17 -5.26 -17.72
N TYR A 721 -33.31 -5.07 -19.04
CA TYR A 721 -32.97 -6.03 -20.07
C TYR A 721 -32.23 -5.32 -21.20
N ASN A 722 -31.14 -5.92 -21.66
CA ASN A 722 -30.48 -5.49 -22.88
C ASN A 722 -31.04 -6.31 -24.04
N LEU A 723 -31.69 -5.64 -24.98
CA LEU A 723 -32.30 -6.25 -26.15
C LEU A 723 -31.46 -5.91 -27.38
N GLU A 724 -30.99 -6.92 -28.08
CA GLU A 724 -30.34 -6.77 -29.38
C GLU A 724 -31.15 -7.55 -30.41
N CYS A 725 -31.53 -6.91 -31.50
CA CYS A 725 -32.24 -7.52 -32.61
C CYS A 725 -31.37 -7.37 -33.86
N LYS A 726 -31.02 -8.49 -34.52
CA LYS A 726 -30.32 -8.45 -35.81
C LYS A 726 -31.19 -9.10 -36.87
N HIS A 727 -31.47 -8.35 -37.95
CA HIS A 727 -32.22 -8.85 -39.09
C HIS A 727 -31.33 -8.93 -40.32
N VAL A 728 -31.38 -10.07 -41.02
CA VAL A 728 -30.69 -10.29 -42.29
C VAL A 728 -31.75 -10.77 -43.27
N ALA A 729 -32.05 -9.98 -44.30
CA ALA A 729 -33.00 -10.37 -45.35
C ALA A 729 -32.53 -11.66 -46.04
N GLY A 730 -33.46 -12.54 -46.40
CA GLY A 730 -33.14 -13.88 -46.89
C GLY A 730 -32.38 -13.91 -48.22
N ASP A 731 -32.43 -12.82 -49.00
CA ASP A 731 -31.77 -12.62 -50.29
C ASP A 731 -30.59 -11.64 -50.24
N SER A 732 -30.26 -11.11 -49.06
CA SER A 732 -29.19 -10.13 -48.91
C SER A 732 -27.83 -10.79 -49.14
N SER A 733 -27.06 -10.31 -50.12
CA SER A 733 -25.64 -10.66 -50.29
C SER A 733 -24.76 -10.10 -49.17
N HIS A 734 -25.34 -9.29 -48.29
CA HIS A 734 -24.71 -8.85 -47.05
C HIS A 734 -24.62 -10.05 -46.10
N VAL A 735 -23.60 -10.89 -46.31
CA VAL A 735 -23.01 -11.68 -45.23
C VAL A 735 -22.57 -10.63 -44.23
N PRO A 736 -23.15 -10.55 -43.03
CA PRO A 736 -22.71 -9.55 -42.09
C PRO A 736 -21.26 -9.93 -41.76
N SER A 737 -20.30 -9.23 -42.35
CA SER A 737 -19.03 -8.96 -41.69
C SER A 737 -19.42 -8.05 -40.53
N LEU A 738 -20.06 -8.65 -39.52
CA LEU A 738 -20.21 -8.10 -38.20
C LEU A 738 -18.79 -7.64 -37.87
N GLY A 739 -18.55 -6.32 -37.89
CA GLY A 739 -17.21 -5.77 -37.93
C GLY A 739 -16.32 -6.38 -36.85
N ALA A 740 -15.00 -6.34 -37.07
CA ALA A 740 -14.05 -6.65 -35.99
C ALA A 740 -14.50 -5.92 -34.72
N THR A 741 -14.37 -6.57 -33.56
CA THR A 741 -14.91 -6.14 -32.26
C THR A 741 -14.59 -4.68 -31.87
N ALA A 742 -13.65 -4.03 -32.56
CA ALA A 742 -13.36 -2.61 -32.48
C ALA A 742 -14.54 -1.68 -32.87
N PHE A 743 -15.45 -2.10 -33.76
CA PHE A 743 -16.61 -1.28 -34.18
C PHE A 743 -17.92 -1.66 -33.47
N GLY A 744 -17.82 -2.00 -32.18
CA GLY A 744 -18.92 -1.88 -31.22
C GLY A 744 -20.02 -2.93 -31.36
N THR A 745 -19.88 -4.03 -30.62
CA THR A 745 -21.10 -4.68 -30.09
C THR A 745 -21.74 -3.68 -29.15
N GLN A 746 -22.96 -3.24 -29.44
CA GLN A 746 -23.63 -2.18 -28.70
C GLN A 746 -24.17 -2.68 -27.35
N GLY A 747 -23.67 -3.80 -26.80
CA GLY A 747 -23.87 -4.19 -25.41
C GLY A 747 -22.70 -3.81 -24.49
N GLY A 748 -21.70 -3.07 -24.98
CA GLY A 748 -20.51 -2.69 -24.20
C GLY A 748 -20.78 -1.70 -23.07
N LEU A 749 -19.79 -1.53 -22.19
CA LEU A 749 -19.86 -0.66 -20.99
C LEU A 749 -20.34 0.76 -21.31
N ARG A 750 -19.73 1.40 -22.31
CA ARG A 750 -20.11 2.76 -22.76
C ARG A 750 -21.56 2.85 -23.25
N TRP A 751 -22.09 1.80 -23.87
CA TRP A 751 -23.48 1.79 -24.30
C TRP A 751 -24.42 1.63 -23.10
N SER A 752 -24.08 0.75 -22.16
CA SER A 752 -24.87 0.58 -20.92
C SER A 752 -24.95 1.89 -20.13
N ASP A 753 -23.83 2.61 -20.02
CA ASP A 753 -23.78 3.91 -19.33
C ASP A 753 -24.57 4.99 -20.09
N ALA A 754 -24.50 5.01 -21.43
CA ALA A 754 -25.31 5.93 -22.25
C ALA A 754 -26.82 5.63 -22.17
N LYS A 755 -27.22 4.35 -22.09
CA LYS A 755 -28.63 3.96 -21.93
C LYS A 755 -29.14 4.21 -20.51
N ALA A 756 -28.30 4.06 -19.49
CA ALA A 756 -28.61 4.51 -18.13
C ALA A 756 -28.95 6.01 -18.15
N ALA A 757 -28.08 6.82 -18.76
CA ALA A 757 -28.33 8.26 -18.90
C ALA A 757 -29.62 8.56 -19.66
N THR A 758 -29.94 7.76 -20.69
CA THR A 758 -31.18 7.92 -21.46
C THR A 758 -32.42 7.58 -20.62
N LEU A 759 -32.38 6.54 -19.77
CA LEU A 759 -33.49 6.26 -18.83
C LEU A 759 -33.76 7.43 -17.88
N LEU A 760 -32.70 8.15 -17.50
CA LEU A 760 -32.77 9.31 -16.61
C LEU A 760 -33.19 10.62 -17.30
N SER A 761 -33.11 10.69 -18.63
CA SER A 761 -33.32 11.92 -19.40
C SER A 761 -34.35 11.80 -20.52
N ALA A 762 -34.95 10.62 -20.72
CA ALA A 762 -35.92 10.39 -21.77
C ALA A 762 -37.26 11.06 -21.45
N ASP A 763 -37.76 11.84 -22.40
CA ASP A 763 -39.14 12.35 -22.45
C ASP A 763 -40.11 11.21 -22.83
N ASN A 764 -40.26 10.26 -21.90
CA ASN A 764 -41.11 9.09 -22.05
C ASN A 764 -41.84 8.85 -20.71
N PRO A 765 -43.19 8.90 -20.67
CA PRO A 765 -43.94 8.75 -19.42
C PRO A 765 -43.64 7.46 -18.65
N PHE A 766 -43.25 6.39 -19.35
CA PHE A 766 -42.84 5.14 -18.72
C PHE A 766 -41.42 5.21 -18.13
N ALA A 767 -40.51 5.94 -18.76
CA ALA A 767 -39.17 6.20 -18.23
C ALA A 767 -39.24 7.07 -16.98
N GLU A 768 -40.09 8.10 -16.99
CA GLU A 768 -40.37 8.94 -15.82
C GLU A 768 -40.97 8.13 -14.66
N ASP A 769 -42.00 7.32 -14.88
CA ASP A 769 -42.57 6.45 -13.84
C ASP A 769 -41.54 5.41 -13.33
N THR A 770 -40.65 4.94 -14.20
CA THR A 770 -39.55 4.03 -13.82
C THR A 770 -38.51 4.75 -12.96
N TYR A 771 -38.12 5.97 -13.34
CA TYR A 771 -37.18 6.80 -12.59
C TYR A 771 -37.74 7.18 -11.23
N ASP A 772 -39.01 7.59 -11.15
CA ASP A 772 -39.71 7.87 -9.90
C ASP A 772 -39.78 6.65 -8.98
N ALA A 773 -40.10 5.48 -9.54
CA ALA A 773 -40.12 4.23 -8.78
C ALA A 773 -38.73 3.86 -8.25
N LEU A 774 -37.68 4.09 -9.04
CA LEU A 774 -36.29 3.85 -8.65
C LEU A 774 -35.85 4.81 -7.54
N GLN A 775 -36.12 6.12 -7.68
CA GLN A 775 -35.84 7.09 -6.63
C GLN A 775 -36.55 6.70 -5.32
N LYS A 776 -37.82 6.29 -5.38
CA LYS A 776 -38.57 5.82 -4.21
C LYS A 776 -37.96 4.56 -3.60
N ALA A 777 -37.48 3.62 -4.41
CA ALA A 777 -36.81 2.41 -3.91
C ALA A 777 -35.49 2.72 -3.22
N VAL A 778 -34.68 3.63 -3.79
CA VAL A 778 -33.42 4.09 -3.21
C VAL A 778 -33.66 4.85 -1.91
N LYS A 779 -34.61 5.79 -1.88
CA LYS A 779 -35.02 6.53 -0.66
C LYS A 779 -35.46 5.58 0.47
N ARG A 780 -36.24 4.54 0.15
CA ARG A 780 -36.67 3.54 1.14
C ARG A 780 -35.51 2.72 1.69
N ARG A 781 -34.50 2.41 0.86
CA ARG A 781 -33.38 1.56 1.24
C ARG A 781 -32.28 2.30 2.01
N LEU A 782 -32.01 3.55 1.65
CA LEU A 782 -31.05 4.40 2.35
C LEU A 782 -31.64 5.01 3.62
N GLY A 783 -32.96 5.12 3.71
CA GLY A 783 -33.65 5.76 4.81
C GLY A 783 -33.99 7.22 4.49
N PRO A 784 -35.04 7.76 5.13
CA PRO A 784 -35.48 9.13 4.89
C PRO A 784 -34.39 10.13 5.29
N GLY A 785 -34.06 11.07 4.40
CA GLY A 785 -33.13 12.17 4.68
C GLY A 785 -31.69 11.96 4.21
N ILE A 786 -31.32 10.79 3.68
CA ILE A 786 -30.01 10.61 3.04
C ILE A 786 -30.08 11.13 1.59
N PRO A 787 -29.40 12.25 1.25
CA PRO A 787 -29.37 12.73 -0.13
C PRO A 787 -28.56 11.76 -0.99
N PHE A 788 -29.00 11.54 -2.23
CA PHE A 788 -28.24 10.87 -3.28
C PHE A 788 -28.28 11.75 -4.53
N SER A 789 -27.18 11.80 -5.28
CA SER A 789 -27.09 12.58 -6.52
C SER A 789 -27.62 11.79 -7.71
N ASP A 790 -28.02 12.49 -8.77
CA ASP A 790 -28.38 11.86 -10.05
C ASP A 790 -27.22 11.06 -10.64
N HIS A 791 -25.98 11.51 -10.40
CA HIS A 791 -24.79 10.76 -10.77
C HIS A 791 -24.72 9.40 -10.06
N ALA A 792 -24.93 9.35 -8.74
CA ALA A 792 -24.90 8.10 -7.98
C ALA A 792 -26.01 7.13 -8.45
N LEU A 793 -27.17 7.68 -8.84
CA LEU A 793 -28.27 6.90 -9.40
C LEU A 793 -27.93 6.37 -10.80
N GLN A 794 -27.32 7.20 -11.66
CA GLN A 794 -26.85 6.83 -12.99
C GLN A 794 -25.80 5.72 -12.93
N GLU A 795 -24.83 5.84 -12.01
CA GLU A 795 -23.77 4.86 -11.82
C GLU A 795 -24.33 3.52 -11.32
N SER A 796 -25.28 3.58 -10.36
CA SER A 796 -25.99 2.41 -9.87
C SER A 796 -26.80 1.71 -10.98
N LEU A 797 -27.46 2.48 -11.84
CA LEU A 797 -28.17 1.98 -13.02
C LEU A 797 -27.21 1.37 -14.05
N GLY A 798 -26.08 2.03 -14.33
CA GLY A 798 -25.05 1.49 -15.21
C GLY A 798 -24.52 0.16 -14.69
N GLY A 799 -24.26 0.06 -13.38
CA GLY A 799 -23.93 -1.20 -12.69
C GLY A 799 -24.99 -2.29 -12.88
N ALA A 800 -26.26 -1.96 -12.67
CA ALA A 800 -27.37 -2.90 -12.85
C ALA A 800 -27.54 -3.34 -14.32
N LEU A 801 -27.37 -2.43 -15.29
CA LEU A 801 -27.45 -2.71 -16.72
C LEU A 801 -26.32 -3.61 -17.21
N ARG A 802 -25.11 -3.47 -16.65
CA ARG A 802 -24.01 -4.40 -16.91
C ARG A 802 -24.34 -5.83 -16.48
N GLN A 803 -25.15 -5.99 -15.45
CA GLN A 803 -25.59 -7.28 -14.93
C GLN A 803 -26.94 -7.76 -15.51
N ALA A 804 -27.59 -6.93 -16.32
CA ALA A 804 -28.87 -7.23 -16.93
C ALA A 804 -28.76 -8.44 -17.87
N GLU A 805 -29.86 -9.18 -17.99
CA GLU A 805 -29.90 -10.31 -18.93
C GLU A 805 -29.92 -9.78 -20.36
N PHE A 806 -28.94 -10.24 -21.14
CA PHE A 806 -28.83 -9.91 -22.56
C PHE A 806 -29.62 -10.91 -23.39
N HIS A 807 -30.59 -10.43 -24.17
CA HIS A 807 -31.43 -11.26 -25.04
C HIS A 807 -31.21 -10.87 -26.50
N LEU A 808 -30.95 -11.89 -27.32
CA LEU A 808 -30.67 -11.71 -28.75
C LEU A 808 -31.77 -12.35 -29.60
N PHE A 809 -32.36 -11.57 -30.50
CA PHE A 809 -33.37 -12.03 -31.45
C PHE A 809 -32.79 -12.13 -32.84
N LEU A 810 -32.92 -13.30 -33.45
CA LEU A 810 -32.47 -13.60 -34.81
C LEU A 810 -33.56 -14.30 -35.62
N PRO A 811 -33.65 -14.06 -36.93
CA PRO A 811 -34.37 -14.95 -37.84
C PRO A 811 -33.80 -16.37 -37.78
N ALA A 812 -34.64 -17.39 -38.00
CA ALA A 812 -34.21 -18.79 -37.92
C ALA A 812 -33.08 -19.17 -38.91
N TRP A 813 -32.98 -18.45 -40.03
CA TRP A 813 -31.94 -18.64 -41.06
C TRP A 813 -30.64 -17.86 -40.80
N ALA A 814 -30.56 -17.05 -39.74
CA ALA A 814 -29.33 -16.32 -39.42
C ALA A 814 -28.23 -17.30 -38.97
N GLN A 815 -27.04 -17.19 -39.57
CA GLN A 815 -25.88 -18.01 -39.20
C GLN A 815 -25.34 -17.58 -37.82
N THR A 816 -25.40 -18.48 -36.84
CA THR A 816 -25.02 -18.16 -35.46
C THR A 816 -23.51 -18.13 -35.20
N GLU A 817 -22.69 -18.70 -36.08
CA GLU A 817 -21.24 -18.83 -35.87
C GLU A 817 -20.53 -17.46 -35.73
N HIS A 818 -20.95 -16.47 -36.51
CA HIS A 818 -20.37 -15.12 -36.45
C HIS A 818 -20.81 -14.34 -35.20
N ILE A 819 -22.01 -14.66 -34.70
CA ILE A 819 -22.61 -14.02 -33.53
C ILE A 819 -22.00 -14.56 -32.24
N VAL A 820 -21.58 -15.82 -32.22
CA VAL A 820 -20.90 -16.45 -31.07
C VAL A 820 -19.63 -15.69 -30.68
N ALA A 821 -18.87 -15.17 -31.64
CA ALA A 821 -17.67 -14.37 -31.36
C ALA A 821 -18.01 -13.07 -30.61
N GLN A 822 -19.10 -12.39 -31.00
CA GLN A 822 -19.59 -11.19 -30.32
C GLN A 822 -20.16 -11.50 -28.93
N MET A 823 -20.94 -12.59 -28.80
CA MET A 823 -21.46 -13.03 -27.50
C MET A 823 -20.32 -13.39 -26.53
N ARG A 824 -19.22 -13.96 -27.03
CA ARG A 824 -18.00 -14.17 -26.22
C ARG A 824 -17.34 -12.84 -25.81
N GLY A 825 -17.33 -11.84 -26.69
CA GLY A 825 -16.87 -10.48 -26.36
C GLY A 825 -17.68 -9.85 -25.23
N LEU A 826 -19.02 -9.89 -25.33
CA LEU A 826 -19.93 -9.38 -24.30
C LEU A 826 -19.78 -10.14 -22.97
N ALA A 827 -19.67 -11.47 -23.02
CA ALA A 827 -19.43 -12.28 -21.82
C ALA A 827 -18.10 -11.91 -21.12
N ARG A 828 -17.03 -11.60 -21.89
CA ARG A 828 -15.76 -11.11 -21.32
C ARG A 828 -15.89 -9.74 -20.65
N SER A 829 -16.82 -8.90 -21.10
CA SER A 829 -17.13 -7.61 -20.46
C SER A 829 -18.04 -7.73 -19.22
N GLY A 830 -18.30 -8.95 -18.73
CA GLY A 830 -19.10 -9.20 -17.53
C GLY A 830 -20.62 -9.17 -17.75
N VAL A 831 -21.08 -9.02 -19.01
CA VAL A 831 -22.50 -9.04 -19.35
C VAL A 831 -23.05 -10.46 -19.24
N LYS A 832 -24.14 -10.63 -18.48
CA LYS A 832 -24.82 -11.93 -18.36
C LYS A 832 -25.60 -12.23 -19.64
N VAL A 833 -25.03 -13.08 -20.49
CA VAL A 833 -25.71 -13.58 -21.69
C VAL A 833 -26.91 -14.43 -21.25
N GLY A 834 -28.12 -13.96 -21.57
CA GLY A 834 -29.39 -14.57 -21.21
C GLY A 834 -29.81 -15.64 -22.22
N THR A 835 -30.71 -15.29 -23.14
CA THR A 835 -31.35 -16.24 -24.06
C THR A 835 -31.19 -15.81 -25.52
N LEU A 836 -30.97 -16.79 -26.40
CA LEU A 836 -31.00 -16.62 -27.86
C LEU A 836 -32.35 -17.08 -28.41
N PHE A 837 -33.10 -16.16 -29.02
CA PHE A 837 -34.39 -16.45 -29.65
C PHE A 837 -34.21 -16.55 -31.17
N ARG A 838 -34.50 -17.74 -31.73
CA ARG A 838 -34.62 -17.91 -33.18
C ARG A 838 -36.08 -17.82 -33.59
N ILE A 839 -36.41 -16.81 -34.39
CA ILE A 839 -37.77 -16.55 -34.85
C ILE A 839 -38.02 -17.33 -36.13
N ALA A 840 -38.92 -18.31 -36.05
CA ALA A 840 -39.31 -19.16 -37.17
C ALA A 840 -40.79 -18.96 -37.52
N PRO A 841 -41.17 -19.15 -38.81
CA PRO A 841 -42.58 -19.24 -39.18
C PRO A 841 -43.22 -20.47 -38.51
N ARG A 842 -44.47 -20.33 -38.07
CA ARG A 842 -45.25 -21.46 -37.56
C ARG A 842 -45.39 -22.52 -38.66
N LYS A 843 -44.79 -23.70 -38.48
CA LYS A 843 -45.08 -24.87 -39.34
C LYS A 843 -46.58 -25.15 -39.24
N ARG A 844 -47.25 -25.18 -40.39
CA ARG A 844 -48.67 -25.56 -40.47
C ARG A 844 -48.86 -27.00 -40.02
#